data_AF-A0A813RZ07-F1
#
_entry.id   AF-A0A813RZ07-F1
#
_cell.length_a   1.000
_cell.length_b   1.000
_cell.length_c   1.000
_cell.angle_alpha   90.00
_cell.angle_beta   90.00
_cell.angle_gamma   90.00
#
_symmetry.space_group_name_H-M   'P 1'
#
loop_
_entity.id
_entity.type
_entity.pdbx_description
1 polymer ?
#
loop_
_entity_poly.entity_id
_entity_poly.type
_entity_poly.pdbx_seq_one_letter_code
_entity_poly.pdbx_strand_id
1 'polypeptide(L)'
;MICNLVKRIWQKFLQLNLFKKHSSNEHTLEKELLATRIYLIALIVCLSIITITVALIVRPVDKIEYKPSHEKFSQLIRKYPSTLHCPCSKSSTNYFKFVTTKVNFHQVCSSEFIQQAWIDKLFTNEKITTKSIDDARITLSFFWQTIAGLCLTSNKSWNDVIANFEATSFITPTAVAEQVIRVQAENTLQNQIDLSKTIITRNLLALQRITRGDQIVSALQTNFYLRYPPAHLGPQNSLKMTARTFGNCTCSNIEGCPRSATFNDSYGHLVNVPGMIVDCLVVDGTLASTLECYYNQSCISILHGQLSMNIKPLSNTSNKKFSMYSTVKSMFNELMIDETITEIRFDKYFSECNCPFCSYSYRRRFDIFLVFTAVTGSIGMLPFIVRYIASFVATKILRRKNRILPMENVSTIMPMEQNRNQRIQLRIRLLFNKLRQAIISLNLFEKQTHRTPTNIYREQLQTRFFIFFIVILTIAAGVYTIVIEQNHVITVSHPSLDTYEQLYNDYPTTLYCPCSEISIPNKVFLNVTFVLHQVCSSDLVSLEWLHYLRSFDPTHLSPESDTSFSQDFRKMGASYFQLLAAFCSLAEMNIADAQHIFLNTEFINDRVPSLPHFIQQTKAMMTSFIDTTKYDFLQTFNWMRLIFLTSYLYNGLNTNVGISINEHSQVITNFRKYDIVSIIQDGFMIAYHTCNCETNPVTCSAIPSLYINTSDLNNNNEYLLFKILHLGCSPLSGFLESKTAWWYDITYMEHIQATYSMVIHTQRSPNIKPLNESKSTQFGDTNTEDLLGSSSIDVRSRNFPRNIYDKIKNFNIYEIESTDNTHIRQQQIYTKVYLFLYIVLLSIVLFYTILIERRITETQQLHSIDDYEQLLNLYSDDISCPCTYTSISYDKFITELQVSSFHDACDDKRLYTILTMCKYKDVSFTICLSKI
;
A
#
# COMPACT_ATOMS: atom_id res chain seq x y z
N MET A 1 33.78 63.99 -34.13
CA MET A 1 34.97 63.29 -33.62
C MET A 1 34.99 61.80 -34.03
N ILE A 2 33.90 61.06 -33.85
CA ILE A 2 33.77 59.64 -34.24
C ILE A 2 33.92 59.40 -35.75
N CYS A 3 33.33 60.23 -36.63
CA CYS A 3 33.51 60.09 -38.08
C CYS A 3 34.96 60.28 -38.55
N ASN A 4 35.73 61.19 -37.95
CA ASN A 4 37.15 61.35 -38.28
C ASN A 4 38.02 60.22 -37.74
N LEU A 5 37.66 59.64 -36.59
CA LEU A 5 38.30 58.44 -36.05
C LEU A 5 38.03 57.23 -36.95
N VAL A 6 36.78 57.02 -37.36
CA VAL A 6 36.37 55.95 -38.28
C VAL A 6 37.07 56.12 -39.64
N LYS A 7 37.14 57.35 -40.17
CA LYS A 7 37.83 57.63 -41.44
C LYS A 7 39.34 57.37 -41.35
N ARG A 8 39.99 57.72 -40.23
CA ARG A 8 41.42 57.42 -39.98
C ARG A 8 41.68 55.93 -39.78
N ILE A 9 40.81 55.23 -39.05
CA ILE A 9 40.90 53.77 -38.85
C ILE A 9 40.66 53.06 -40.18
N TRP A 10 39.69 53.49 -40.98
CA TRP A 10 39.41 52.94 -42.32
C TRP A 10 40.57 53.17 -43.29
N GLN A 11 41.19 54.34 -43.26
CA GLN A 11 42.41 54.62 -44.04
C GLN A 11 43.59 53.76 -43.59
N LYS A 12 43.78 53.56 -42.27
CA LYS A 12 44.80 52.63 -41.75
C LYS A 12 44.49 51.16 -42.08
N PHE A 13 43.22 50.76 -42.08
CA PHE A 13 42.75 49.44 -42.47
C PHE A 13 42.97 49.18 -43.96
N LEU A 14 42.76 50.18 -44.81
CA LEU A 14 43.02 50.11 -46.26
C LEU A 14 44.51 49.96 -46.61
N GLN A 15 45.40 50.45 -45.74
CA GLN A 15 46.87 50.35 -45.87
C GLN A 15 47.46 49.13 -45.15
N LEU A 16 46.64 48.37 -44.41
CA LEU A 16 47.09 47.24 -43.61
C LEU A 16 47.43 46.06 -44.53
N ASN A 17 48.70 45.67 -44.52
CA ASN A 17 49.22 44.53 -45.28
C ASN A 17 49.83 43.51 -44.30
N LEU A 18 49.04 42.50 -43.92
CA LEU A 18 49.47 41.41 -43.02
C LEU A 18 50.40 40.39 -43.69
N PHE A 19 50.65 40.56 -45.00
CA PHE A 19 51.49 39.68 -45.82
C PHE A 19 52.72 40.41 -46.40
N LYS A 20 53.08 41.59 -45.86
CA LYS A 20 54.15 42.47 -46.37
C LYS A 20 55.50 41.75 -46.47
N LYS A 21 56.13 41.80 -47.65
CA LYS A 21 57.51 41.30 -47.90
C LYS A 21 58.52 42.43 -48.10
N HIS A 22 59.80 42.17 -47.81
CA HIS A 22 60.85 43.19 -47.74
C HIS A 22 61.30 43.75 -49.12
N SER A 23 60.96 43.08 -50.23
CA SER A 23 61.09 43.60 -51.60
C SER A 23 59.85 43.21 -52.42
N SER A 24 59.01 44.18 -52.78
CA SER A 24 57.77 43.94 -53.52
C SER A 24 57.73 44.82 -54.77
N ASN A 25 57.56 44.18 -55.93
CA ASN A 25 57.13 44.83 -57.17
C ASN A 25 55.65 45.25 -57.06
N GLU A 26 55.19 46.15 -57.92
CA GLU A 26 53.82 46.70 -57.90
C GLU A 26 52.73 45.60 -57.97
N HIS A 27 52.93 44.57 -58.80
CA HIS A 27 52.05 43.40 -58.89
C HIS A 27 52.01 42.51 -57.63
N THR A 28 53.09 42.48 -56.85
CA THR A 28 53.13 41.72 -55.57
C THR A 28 52.43 42.47 -54.45
N LEU A 29 52.45 43.80 -54.45
CA LEU A 29 51.76 44.63 -53.46
C LEU A 29 50.23 44.49 -53.56
N GLU A 30 49.67 44.50 -54.78
CA GLU A 30 48.24 44.27 -55.00
C GLU A 30 47.77 42.91 -54.49
N LYS A 31 48.59 41.88 -54.68
CA LYS A 31 48.32 40.51 -54.22
C LYS A 31 48.29 40.43 -52.69
N GLU A 32 49.24 41.07 -52.03
CA GLU A 32 49.36 41.05 -50.57
C GLU A 32 48.22 41.83 -49.89
N LEU A 33 47.81 42.96 -50.46
CA LEU A 33 46.66 43.73 -49.99
C LEU A 33 45.34 42.97 -50.19
N LEU A 34 45.16 42.30 -51.33
CA LEU A 34 43.97 41.48 -51.59
C LEU A 34 43.90 40.26 -50.66
N ALA A 35 45.04 39.59 -50.40
CA ALA A 35 45.12 38.49 -49.46
C ALA A 35 44.81 38.93 -48.02
N THR A 36 45.28 40.12 -47.61
CA THR A 36 44.99 40.69 -46.29
C THR A 36 43.49 40.94 -46.10
N ARG A 37 42.80 41.44 -47.12
CA ARG A 37 41.36 41.71 -47.07
C ARG A 37 40.53 40.43 -47.01
N ILE A 38 40.85 39.44 -47.83
CA ILE A 38 40.17 38.13 -47.82
C ILE A 38 40.37 37.45 -46.45
N TYR A 39 41.58 37.54 -45.89
CA TYR A 39 41.89 37.01 -44.57
C TYR A 39 41.04 37.63 -43.46
N LEU A 40 40.99 38.97 -43.39
CA LEU A 40 40.25 39.66 -42.33
C LEU A 40 38.73 39.42 -42.42
N ILE A 41 38.17 39.45 -43.64
CA ILE A 41 36.74 39.17 -43.84
C ILE A 41 36.41 37.71 -43.46
N ALA A 42 37.20 36.75 -43.94
CA ALA A 42 36.97 35.34 -43.64
C ALA A 42 37.11 35.04 -42.14
N LEU A 43 38.08 35.67 -41.46
CA LEU A 43 38.27 35.50 -40.01
C LEU A 43 37.08 36.07 -39.22
N ILE A 44 36.61 37.27 -39.57
CA ILE A 44 35.44 37.89 -38.93
C ILE A 44 34.19 37.02 -39.15
N VAL A 45 33.98 36.53 -40.37
CA VAL A 45 32.84 35.66 -40.70
C VAL A 45 32.90 34.35 -39.89
N CYS A 46 34.05 33.67 -39.87
CA CYS A 46 34.19 32.42 -39.09
C CYS A 46 33.97 32.65 -37.58
N LEU A 47 34.54 33.71 -37.00
CA LEU A 47 34.32 34.04 -35.59
C LEU A 47 32.87 34.41 -35.29
N SER A 48 32.19 35.12 -36.21
CA SER A 48 30.76 35.46 -36.08
C SER A 48 29.87 34.21 -36.15
N ILE A 49 30.18 33.25 -37.02
CA ILE A 49 29.44 31.98 -37.11
C ILE A 49 29.63 31.18 -35.82
N ILE A 50 30.86 31.03 -35.33
CA ILE A 50 31.14 30.30 -34.09
C ILE A 50 30.41 30.93 -32.90
N THR A 51 30.47 32.25 -32.75
CA THR A 51 29.78 32.96 -31.66
C THR A 51 28.26 32.82 -31.73
N ILE A 52 27.65 32.96 -32.92
CA ILE A 52 26.21 32.75 -33.11
C ILE A 52 25.83 31.30 -32.78
N THR A 53 26.60 30.33 -33.26
CA THR A 53 26.28 28.91 -33.05
C THR A 53 26.37 28.53 -31.57
N VAL A 54 27.40 29.00 -30.87
CA VAL A 54 27.57 28.77 -29.42
C VAL A 54 26.49 29.50 -28.62
N ALA A 55 26.10 30.72 -29.02
CA ALA A 55 25.06 31.50 -28.36
C ALA A 55 23.64 30.93 -28.54
N LEU A 56 23.40 30.07 -29.53
CA LEU A 56 22.10 29.45 -29.78
C LEU A 56 21.92 28.09 -29.09
N ILE A 57 22.97 27.53 -28.49
CA ILE A 57 22.90 26.25 -27.78
C ILE A 57 22.15 26.45 -26.46
N VAL A 58 20.94 25.88 -26.37
CA VAL A 58 20.15 25.85 -25.13
C VAL A 58 20.69 24.77 -24.21
N ARG A 59 20.98 25.13 -22.95
CA ARG A 59 21.41 24.17 -21.93
C ARG A 59 20.47 24.17 -20.72
N PRO A 60 20.20 23.00 -20.12
CA PRO A 60 19.59 22.95 -18.81
C PRO A 60 20.57 23.52 -17.78
N VAL A 61 20.07 24.37 -16.88
CA VAL A 61 20.81 24.86 -15.72
C VAL A 61 20.06 24.39 -14.49
N ASP A 62 20.77 23.66 -13.63
CA ASP A 62 20.25 23.21 -12.34
C ASP A 62 20.54 24.28 -11.29
N LYS A 63 19.52 24.66 -10.52
CA LYS A 63 19.64 25.56 -9.38
C LYS A 63 19.20 24.85 -8.11
N ILE A 64 19.98 25.03 -7.06
CA ILE A 64 19.74 24.46 -5.72
C ILE A 64 19.37 25.59 -4.77
N GLU A 65 18.27 25.44 -4.06
CA GLU A 65 17.84 26.30 -2.96
C GLU A 65 17.99 25.52 -1.65
N TYR A 66 18.79 26.04 -0.71
CA TYR A 66 19.01 25.38 0.58
C TYR A 66 17.95 25.80 1.60
N LYS A 67 17.45 24.83 2.39
CA LYS A 67 16.44 25.02 3.45
C LYS A 67 15.29 25.98 3.07
N PRO A 68 14.52 25.67 2.01
CA PRO A 68 13.44 26.54 1.57
C PRO A 68 12.33 26.65 2.61
N SER A 69 11.69 27.81 2.73
CA SER A 69 10.44 27.95 3.50
C SER A 69 9.26 27.34 2.74
N HIS A 70 8.16 27.03 3.45
CA HIS A 70 6.96 26.48 2.80
C HIS A 70 6.36 27.44 1.74
N GLU A 71 6.43 28.75 1.97
CA GLU A 71 6.03 29.78 0.98
C GLU A 71 6.92 29.73 -0.26
N LYS A 72 8.24 29.60 -0.06
CA LYS A 72 9.22 29.51 -1.15
C LYS A 72 9.01 28.24 -1.97
N PHE A 73 8.77 27.12 -1.31
CA PHE A 73 8.39 25.86 -1.95
C PHE A 73 7.11 26.01 -2.76
N SER A 74 6.07 26.62 -2.18
CA SER A 74 4.77 26.85 -2.85
C SER A 74 4.92 27.70 -4.12
N GLN A 75 5.81 28.69 -4.11
CA GLN A 75 6.15 29.47 -5.31
C GLN A 75 6.90 28.64 -6.35
N LEU A 76 7.90 27.86 -5.91
CA LEU A 76 8.72 27.04 -6.80
C LEU A 76 7.91 25.95 -7.48
N ILE A 77 7.03 25.24 -6.75
CA ILE A 77 6.24 24.15 -7.31
C ILE A 77 5.20 24.65 -8.30
N ARG A 78 4.66 25.87 -8.11
CA ARG A 78 3.81 26.53 -9.10
C ARG A 78 4.56 26.92 -10.37
N LYS A 79 5.84 27.29 -10.27
CA LYS A 79 6.64 27.80 -11.39
C LYS A 79 7.37 26.71 -12.17
N TYR A 80 7.82 25.66 -11.48
CA TYR A 80 8.62 24.56 -12.02
C TYR A 80 8.07 23.18 -11.61
N PRO A 81 6.78 22.89 -11.83
CA PRO A 81 6.15 21.67 -11.30
C PRO A 81 6.79 20.37 -11.81
N SER A 82 7.33 20.37 -13.04
CA SER A 82 7.88 19.18 -13.68
C SER A 82 9.37 18.94 -13.43
N THR A 83 10.09 19.92 -12.88
CA THR A 83 11.55 19.84 -12.68
C THR A 83 11.98 20.11 -11.24
N LEU A 84 11.07 20.51 -10.36
CA LEU A 84 11.35 20.73 -8.95
C LEU A 84 11.44 19.40 -8.20
N HIS A 85 12.55 19.20 -7.51
CA HIS A 85 12.80 18.05 -6.65
C HIS A 85 13.25 18.53 -5.26
N CYS A 86 12.50 18.13 -4.23
CA CYS A 86 12.71 18.55 -2.86
C CYS A 86 12.70 17.32 -1.95
N PRO A 87 13.84 16.67 -1.66
CA PRO A 87 13.88 15.51 -0.78
C PRO A 87 13.45 15.88 0.65
N CYS A 88 12.70 15.01 1.31
CA CYS A 88 12.44 15.12 2.74
C CYS A 88 13.58 14.47 3.54
N SER A 89 13.89 15.01 4.72
CA SER A 89 14.81 14.37 5.67
C SER A 89 14.19 13.13 6.34
N LYS A 90 12.86 13.09 6.44
CA LYS A 90 12.08 11.94 6.90
C LYS A 90 11.06 11.57 5.83
N SER A 91 11.03 10.30 5.41
CA SER A 91 10.09 9.81 4.40
C SER A 91 8.71 9.45 4.95
N SER A 92 8.53 9.44 6.27
CA SER A 92 7.29 9.05 6.94
C SER A 92 6.93 10.05 8.03
N THR A 93 5.72 10.59 8.00
CA THR A 93 5.20 11.54 8.99
C THR A 93 3.80 11.13 9.43
N ASN A 94 3.60 10.89 10.73
CA ASN A 94 2.28 10.54 11.26
C ASN A 94 1.25 11.66 11.03
N TYR A 95 0.00 11.29 10.72
CA TYR A 95 -1.06 12.27 10.45
C TYR A 95 -1.36 13.19 11.63
N PHE A 96 -1.25 12.71 12.88
CA PHE A 96 -1.53 13.52 14.08
C PHE A 96 -0.70 14.81 14.16
N LYS A 97 0.44 14.88 13.47
CA LYS A 97 1.33 16.05 13.50
C LYS A 97 0.79 17.23 12.67
N PHE A 98 -0.07 16.97 11.70
CA PHE A 98 -0.52 17.99 10.75
C PHE A 98 -2.01 17.90 10.35
N VAL A 99 -2.74 16.89 10.82
CA VAL A 99 -4.19 16.75 10.63
C VAL A 99 -4.86 16.77 11.99
N THR A 100 -5.97 17.51 12.10
CA THR A 100 -6.83 17.51 13.27
C THR A 100 -8.26 17.25 12.82
N THR A 101 -8.92 16.28 13.43
CA THR A 101 -10.28 15.87 13.07
C THR A 101 -11.23 16.06 14.25
N LYS A 102 -12.41 16.61 14.01
CA LYS A 102 -13.52 16.72 14.97
C LYS A 102 -14.76 16.03 14.43
N VAL A 103 -15.56 15.47 15.32
CA VAL A 103 -16.83 14.81 14.97
C VAL A 103 -17.98 15.51 15.65
N ASN A 104 -19.07 15.65 14.90
CA ASN A 104 -20.37 16.03 15.42
C ASN A 104 -21.29 14.81 15.30
N PHE A 105 -21.58 14.20 16.44
CA PHE A 105 -22.60 13.15 16.51
C PHE A 105 -23.99 13.75 16.34
N HIS A 106 -24.92 12.91 15.89
CA HIS A 106 -26.33 13.23 15.77
C HIS A 106 -26.88 13.69 17.13
N GLN A 107 -27.74 14.70 17.11
CA GLN A 107 -28.24 15.36 18.33
C GLN A 107 -28.90 14.43 19.36
N VAL A 108 -29.39 13.26 18.93
CA VAL A 108 -29.93 12.25 19.85
C VAL A 108 -28.88 11.81 20.88
N CYS A 109 -27.61 11.74 20.47
CA CYS A 109 -26.48 11.33 21.31
C CYS A 109 -26.02 12.40 22.31
N SER A 110 -26.61 13.59 22.29
CA SER A 110 -26.42 14.65 23.29
C SER A 110 -27.73 15.09 23.96
N SER A 111 -28.84 14.41 23.65
CA SER A 111 -30.18 14.74 24.15
C SER A 111 -30.40 14.27 25.59
N GLU A 112 -31.42 14.84 26.25
CA GLU A 112 -31.86 14.38 27.58
C GLU A 112 -32.42 12.95 27.55
N PHE A 113 -32.86 12.45 26.39
CA PHE A 113 -33.50 11.14 26.25
C PHE A 113 -32.54 9.95 26.42
N ILE A 114 -31.23 10.15 26.25
CA ILE A 114 -30.24 9.09 26.48
C ILE A 114 -29.62 9.14 27.88
N GLN A 115 -30.01 10.11 28.71
CA GLN A 115 -29.49 10.25 30.07
C GLN A 115 -30.12 9.20 30.99
N GLN A 116 -29.31 8.61 31.87
CA GLN A 116 -29.79 7.58 32.80
C GLN A 116 -30.96 8.06 33.66
N ALA A 117 -30.94 9.32 34.11
CA ALA A 117 -32.03 9.90 34.90
C ALA A 117 -33.40 9.90 34.18
N TRP A 118 -33.41 10.03 32.85
CA TRP A 118 -34.64 9.92 32.06
C TRP A 118 -35.08 8.47 31.90
N ILE A 119 -34.12 7.58 31.57
CA ILE A 119 -34.38 6.15 31.40
C ILE A 119 -34.93 5.54 32.70
N ASP A 120 -34.35 5.90 33.84
CA ASP A 120 -34.79 5.46 35.16
C ASP A 120 -36.22 5.95 35.47
N LYS A 121 -36.53 7.21 35.14
CA LYS A 121 -37.89 7.75 35.27
C LYS A 121 -38.91 6.97 34.46
N LEU A 122 -38.58 6.63 33.20
CA LEU A 122 -39.42 5.80 32.35
C LEU A 122 -39.64 4.44 33.01
N PHE A 123 -38.56 3.79 33.45
CA PHE A 123 -38.64 2.48 34.09
C PHE A 123 -39.49 2.48 35.38
N THR A 124 -39.39 3.51 36.22
CA THR A 124 -40.15 3.60 37.47
C THR A 124 -41.65 3.86 37.26
N ASN A 125 -42.01 4.64 36.24
CA ASN A 125 -43.40 5.02 35.98
C ASN A 125 -44.15 3.93 35.20
N GLU A 126 -43.45 3.23 34.33
CA GLU A 126 -44.00 2.18 33.47
C GLU A 126 -43.99 0.81 34.19
N LYS A 127 -44.66 0.72 35.34
CA LYS A 127 -44.78 -0.56 36.08
C LYS A 127 -45.43 -1.64 35.20
N ILE A 128 -44.59 -2.57 34.75
CA ILE A 128 -44.89 -3.70 33.85
C ILE A 128 -46.13 -4.49 34.27
N THR A 129 -46.42 -4.56 35.57
CA THR A 129 -47.51 -5.38 36.13
C THR A 129 -48.93 -4.83 35.92
N THR A 130 -49.07 -3.59 35.42
CA THR A 130 -50.40 -2.93 35.28
C THR A 130 -50.85 -2.69 33.84
N LYS A 131 -49.97 -2.87 32.85
CA LYS A 131 -50.23 -2.57 31.44
C LYS A 131 -50.25 -3.85 30.61
N SER A 132 -51.03 -3.84 29.52
CA SER A 132 -51.01 -4.94 28.55
C SER A 132 -49.61 -5.10 27.98
N ILE A 133 -49.17 -6.33 27.72
CA ILE A 133 -47.86 -6.62 27.10
C ILE A 133 -47.71 -5.99 25.70
N ASP A 134 -48.83 -5.68 25.06
CA ASP A 134 -48.87 -5.01 23.75
C ASP A 134 -48.76 -3.48 23.86
N ASP A 135 -48.75 -2.92 25.08
CA ASP A 135 -48.52 -1.49 25.32
C ASP A 135 -47.04 -1.17 25.09
N ALA A 136 -46.78 -0.40 24.03
CA ALA A 136 -45.42 -0.03 23.65
C ALA A 136 -44.65 0.70 24.76
N ARG A 137 -45.33 1.33 25.73
CA ARG A 137 -44.68 2.05 26.81
C ARG A 137 -43.83 1.17 27.73
N ILE A 138 -44.16 -0.12 27.84
CA ILE A 138 -43.37 -1.11 28.59
C ILE A 138 -41.96 -1.25 28.02
N THR A 139 -41.78 -0.97 26.72
CA THR A 139 -40.48 -1.10 26.05
C THR A 139 -39.67 0.21 26.02
N LEU A 140 -40.23 1.34 26.46
CA LEU A 140 -39.64 2.67 26.26
C LEU A 140 -38.31 2.88 26.99
N SER A 141 -38.17 2.40 28.23
CA SER A 141 -36.90 2.52 28.95
C SER A 141 -35.78 1.76 28.22
N PHE A 142 -36.07 0.56 27.73
CA PHE A 142 -35.12 -0.28 27.01
C PHE A 142 -34.85 0.23 25.59
N PHE A 143 -35.83 0.86 24.94
CA PHE A 143 -35.66 1.56 23.67
C PHE A 143 -34.60 2.68 23.81
N TRP A 144 -34.74 3.53 24.83
CA TRP A 144 -33.76 4.60 25.09
C TRP A 144 -32.43 4.10 25.61
N GLN A 145 -32.42 3.03 26.43
CA GLN A 145 -31.19 2.35 26.84
C GLN A 145 -30.42 1.81 25.61
N THR A 146 -31.15 1.27 24.63
CA THR A 146 -30.56 0.78 23.38
C THR A 146 -29.93 1.94 22.60
N ILE A 147 -30.65 3.04 22.39
CA ILE A 147 -30.11 4.22 21.68
C ILE A 147 -28.89 4.80 22.41
N ALA A 148 -28.94 4.90 23.75
CA ALA A 148 -27.80 5.35 24.55
C ALA A 148 -26.58 4.43 24.36
N GLY A 149 -26.80 3.11 24.35
CA GLY A 149 -25.77 2.12 24.05
C GLY A 149 -25.19 2.29 22.64
N LEU A 150 -26.03 2.47 21.62
CA LEU A 150 -25.59 2.71 20.25
C LEU A 150 -24.74 3.98 20.13
N CYS A 151 -25.16 5.09 20.75
CA CYS A 151 -24.38 6.33 20.81
C CYS A 151 -23.03 6.15 21.51
N LEU A 152 -23.00 5.42 22.63
CA LEU A 152 -21.76 5.12 23.35
C LEU A 152 -20.81 4.27 22.49
N THR A 153 -21.32 3.23 21.84
CA THR A 153 -20.56 2.37 20.93
C THR A 153 -20.00 3.18 19.76
N SER A 154 -20.83 4.00 19.11
CA SER A 154 -20.41 4.89 18.03
C SER A 154 -19.30 5.85 18.46
N ASN A 155 -19.41 6.45 19.66
CA ASN A 155 -18.37 7.33 20.20
C ASN A 155 -17.05 6.58 20.45
N LYS A 156 -17.11 5.40 21.07
CA LYS A 156 -15.93 4.56 21.26
C LYS A 156 -15.27 4.21 19.94
N SER A 157 -16.06 3.78 18.96
CA SER A 157 -15.54 3.40 17.65
C SER A 157 -14.98 4.58 16.85
N TRP A 158 -15.51 5.80 17.05
CA TRP A 158 -14.87 7.00 16.51
C TRP A 158 -13.51 7.26 17.15
N ASN A 159 -13.38 7.08 18.47
CA ASN A 159 -12.08 7.23 19.15
C ASN A 159 -11.06 6.21 18.63
N ASP A 160 -11.49 4.98 18.36
CA ASP A 160 -10.65 3.95 17.74
C ASP A 160 -10.25 4.33 16.31
N VAL A 161 -11.17 4.88 15.51
CA VAL A 161 -10.88 5.42 14.16
C VAL A 161 -9.81 6.50 14.22
N ILE A 162 -9.94 7.46 15.14
CA ILE A 162 -8.97 8.55 15.29
C ILE A 162 -7.63 8.03 15.78
N ALA A 163 -7.60 7.15 16.79
CA ALA A 163 -6.35 6.56 17.29
C ALA A 163 -5.60 5.81 16.17
N ASN A 164 -6.31 5.03 15.35
CA ASN A 164 -5.72 4.32 14.22
C ASN A 164 -5.24 5.29 13.13
N PHE A 165 -6.06 6.27 12.75
CA PHE A 165 -5.68 7.29 11.77
C PHE A 165 -4.45 8.09 12.22
N GLU A 166 -4.41 8.52 13.47
CA GLU A 166 -3.29 9.25 14.06
C GLU A 166 -2.00 8.42 14.12
N ALA A 167 -2.12 7.09 14.33
CA ALA A 167 -0.99 6.16 14.27
C ALA A 167 -0.49 5.94 12.84
N THR A 168 -1.35 6.08 11.81
CA THR A 168 -0.92 5.95 10.42
C THR A 168 -0.02 7.11 9.97
N SER A 169 0.89 6.81 9.05
CA SER A 169 1.84 7.77 8.49
C SER A 169 1.55 8.10 7.04
N PHE A 170 1.71 9.38 6.71
CA PHE A 170 1.87 9.84 5.34
C PHE A 170 3.31 9.60 4.89
N ILE A 171 3.47 8.82 3.82
CA ILE A 171 4.78 8.37 3.32
C ILE A 171 5.10 9.09 2.01
N THR A 172 6.16 9.89 2.00
CA THR A 172 6.73 10.46 0.78
C THR A 172 8.22 10.74 0.93
N PRO A 173 9.07 10.37 -0.04
CA PRO A 173 10.49 10.73 -0.03
C PRO A 173 10.74 12.20 -0.39
N THR A 174 9.74 12.91 -0.91
CA THR A 174 9.85 14.30 -1.36
C THR A 174 8.71 15.18 -0.88
N ALA A 175 8.94 16.49 -0.73
CA ALA A 175 7.87 17.42 -0.41
C ALA A 175 6.87 17.49 -1.57
N VAL A 176 5.59 17.26 -1.26
CA VAL A 176 4.50 17.29 -2.23
C VAL A 176 3.65 18.56 -2.09
N ALA A 177 2.81 18.82 -3.10
CA ALA A 177 1.87 19.93 -3.05
C ALA A 177 0.76 19.70 -2.01
N GLU A 178 0.23 20.79 -1.43
CA GLU A 178 -0.82 20.76 -0.41
C GLU A 178 -2.04 19.93 -0.82
N GLN A 179 -2.48 20.04 -2.08
CA GLN A 179 -3.65 19.31 -2.58
C GLN A 179 -3.47 17.79 -2.50
N VAL A 180 -2.25 17.28 -2.72
CA VAL A 180 -1.96 15.85 -2.65
C VAL A 180 -2.13 15.34 -1.21
N ILE A 181 -1.61 16.10 -0.25
CA ILE A 181 -1.72 15.77 1.17
C ILE A 181 -3.17 15.81 1.62
N ARG A 182 -3.94 16.81 1.16
CA ARG A 182 -5.36 16.95 1.49
C ARG A 182 -6.15 15.72 1.03
N VAL A 183 -6.03 15.36 -0.25
CA VAL A 183 -6.73 14.21 -0.82
C VAL A 183 -6.31 12.92 -0.12
N GLN A 184 -5.01 12.72 0.12
CA GLN A 184 -4.53 11.48 0.74
C GLN A 184 -4.94 11.36 2.22
N ALA A 185 -4.92 12.46 2.98
CA ALA A 185 -5.39 12.49 4.36
C ALA A 185 -6.90 12.20 4.45
N GLU A 186 -7.70 12.85 3.60
CA GLU A 186 -9.15 12.65 3.53
C GLU A 186 -9.49 11.20 3.15
N ASN A 187 -8.84 10.65 2.11
CA ASN A 187 -9.04 9.25 1.71
C ASN A 187 -8.63 8.26 2.81
N THR A 188 -7.49 8.51 3.47
CA THR A 188 -7.01 7.63 4.55
C THR A 188 -7.99 7.65 5.72
N LEU A 189 -8.46 8.84 6.13
CA LEU A 189 -9.46 8.96 7.20
C LEU A 189 -10.79 8.30 6.81
N GLN A 190 -11.25 8.52 5.58
CA GLN A 190 -12.50 7.93 5.09
C GLN A 190 -12.43 6.40 5.08
N ASN A 191 -11.29 5.83 4.67
CA ASN A 191 -11.07 4.38 4.72
C ASN A 191 -11.16 3.83 6.16
N GLN A 192 -10.63 4.55 7.16
CA GLN A 192 -10.74 4.14 8.57
C GLN A 192 -12.19 4.21 9.07
N ILE A 193 -12.92 5.26 8.66
CA ILE A 193 -14.35 5.41 8.99
C ILE A 193 -15.17 4.26 8.42
N ASP A 194 -14.97 3.93 7.14
CA ASP A 194 -15.76 2.89 6.46
C ASP A 194 -15.44 1.49 6.99
N LEU A 195 -14.18 1.23 7.37
CA LEU A 195 -13.78 0.03 8.09
C LEU A 195 -14.56 -0.10 9.41
N SER A 196 -14.63 0.96 10.21
CA SER A 196 -15.31 0.98 11.50
C SER A 196 -16.83 0.76 11.37
N LYS A 197 -17.48 1.42 10.40
CA LYS A 197 -18.90 1.21 10.08
C LYS A 197 -19.21 -0.26 9.76
N THR A 198 -18.36 -0.85 8.93
CA THR A 198 -18.50 -2.24 8.47
C THR A 198 -18.40 -3.22 9.64
N ILE A 199 -17.34 -3.09 10.46
CA ILE A 199 -17.10 -3.96 11.62
C ILE A 199 -18.27 -3.91 12.61
N ILE A 200 -18.76 -2.71 12.96
CA ILE A 200 -19.83 -2.57 13.95
C ILE A 200 -21.15 -3.12 13.42
N THR A 201 -21.49 -2.82 12.16
CA THR A 201 -22.73 -3.30 11.54
C THR A 201 -22.76 -4.82 11.49
N ARG A 202 -21.63 -5.43 11.10
CA ARG A 202 -21.45 -6.88 11.12
C ARG A 202 -21.58 -7.47 12.52
N ASN A 203 -20.92 -6.87 13.52
CA ASN A 203 -20.97 -7.36 14.90
C ASN A 203 -22.39 -7.28 15.49
N LEU A 204 -23.11 -6.19 15.24
CA LEU A 204 -24.51 -6.05 15.65
C LEU A 204 -25.39 -7.13 15.00
N LEU A 205 -25.23 -7.34 13.70
CA LEU A 205 -25.96 -8.38 12.98
C LEU A 205 -25.64 -9.78 13.51
N ALA A 206 -24.37 -10.04 13.87
CA ALA A 206 -23.95 -11.28 14.51
C ALA A 206 -24.66 -11.51 15.84
N LEU A 207 -24.68 -10.49 16.70
CA LEU A 207 -25.39 -10.53 17.99
C LEU A 207 -26.88 -10.80 17.79
N GLN A 208 -27.54 -10.11 16.85
CA GLN A 208 -28.97 -10.33 16.56
C GLN A 208 -29.24 -11.76 16.11
N ARG A 209 -28.45 -12.29 15.17
CA ARG A 209 -28.68 -13.64 14.62
C ARG A 209 -28.41 -14.74 15.63
N ILE A 210 -27.36 -14.61 16.44
CA ILE A 210 -27.05 -15.58 17.49
C ILE A 210 -28.07 -15.50 18.62
N THR A 211 -28.49 -14.30 19.05
CA THR A 211 -29.54 -14.13 20.07
C THR A 211 -30.82 -14.86 19.67
N ARG A 212 -31.23 -14.76 18.40
CA ARG A 212 -32.41 -15.47 17.87
C ARG A 212 -32.16 -16.97 17.71
N GLY A 213 -30.99 -17.38 17.21
CA GLY A 213 -30.64 -18.80 17.03
C GLY A 213 -30.58 -19.55 18.37
N ASP A 214 -30.01 -18.90 19.39
CA ASP A 214 -29.93 -19.42 20.76
C ASP A 214 -31.23 -19.25 21.54
N GLN A 215 -32.24 -18.58 20.95
CA GLN A 215 -33.56 -18.30 21.52
C GLN A 215 -33.48 -17.61 22.89
N ILE A 216 -32.57 -16.66 23.05
CA ILE A 216 -32.42 -15.93 24.33
C ILE A 216 -33.70 -15.20 24.69
N VAL A 217 -34.14 -15.35 25.93
CA VAL A 217 -35.39 -14.77 26.44
C VAL A 217 -35.15 -13.31 26.85
N SER A 218 -35.97 -12.42 26.31
CA SER A 218 -36.02 -11.02 26.74
C SER A 218 -36.57 -10.93 28.17
N ALA A 219 -35.92 -10.13 29.03
CA ALA A 219 -36.40 -9.88 30.38
C ALA A 219 -37.80 -9.22 30.42
N LEU A 220 -38.14 -8.46 29.37
CA LEU A 220 -39.48 -7.91 29.17
C LEU A 220 -40.50 -8.94 28.65
N GLN A 221 -40.07 -10.18 28.43
CA GLN A 221 -40.88 -11.24 27.84
C GLN A 221 -41.46 -10.85 26.48
N THR A 222 -40.79 -10.00 25.70
CA THR A 222 -41.28 -9.53 24.38
C THR A 222 -41.23 -10.59 23.29
N ASN A 223 -40.36 -11.60 23.46
CA ASN A 223 -40.17 -12.70 22.50
C ASN A 223 -40.68 -14.05 23.02
N PHE A 224 -40.60 -14.33 24.31
CA PHE A 224 -41.11 -15.56 24.92
C PHE A 224 -41.93 -15.26 26.18
N TYR A 225 -42.91 -16.11 26.48
CA TYR A 225 -43.74 -16.03 27.69
C TYR A 225 -43.95 -17.41 28.33
N LEU A 226 -44.13 -17.42 29.65
CA LEU A 226 -44.36 -18.66 30.38
C LEU A 226 -45.81 -19.12 30.21
N ARG A 227 -45.99 -20.39 29.90
CA ARG A 227 -47.30 -21.02 29.73
C ARG A 227 -47.31 -22.40 30.38
N TYR A 228 -48.44 -22.78 30.96
CA TYR A 228 -48.69 -24.16 31.34
C TYR A 228 -48.88 -25.04 30.09
N PRO A 229 -48.28 -26.23 30.04
CA PRO A 229 -48.59 -27.19 29.00
C PRO A 229 -50.08 -27.57 29.06
N PRO A 230 -50.71 -27.89 27.92
CA PRO A 230 -52.10 -28.36 27.90
C PRO A 230 -52.29 -29.56 28.84
N ALA A 231 -53.45 -29.62 29.51
CA ALA A 231 -53.72 -30.56 30.62
C ALA A 231 -53.53 -32.06 30.31
N HIS A 232 -53.38 -32.43 29.03
CA HIS A 232 -53.19 -33.80 28.53
C HIS A 232 -51.72 -34.19 28.30
N LEU A 233 -50.74 -33.29 28.52
CA LEU A 233 -49.35 -33.46 28.06
C LEU A 233 -48.27 -33.48 29.17
N GLY A 234 -48.62 -33.48 30.46
CA GLY A 234 -47.63 -33.61 31.53
C GLY A 234 -48.12 -33.20 32.93
N PRO A 235 -47.28 -33.35 33.97
CA PRO A 235 -47.61 -32.91 35.32
C PRO A 235 -47.88 -31.40 35.35
N GLN A 236 -49.00 -31.00 35.95
CA GLN A 236 -49.56 -29.63 36.00
C GLN A 236 -48.64 -28.56 36.64
N ASN A 237 -47.41 -28.90 37.02
CA ASN A 237 -46.52 -28.07 37.83
C ASN A 237 -45.28 -27.56 37.08
N SER A 238 -45.06 -27.92 35.81
CA SER A 238 -43.93 -27.42 35.00
C SER A 238 -44.37 -26.31 34.04
N LEU A 239 -43.72 -25.15 34.11
CA LEU A 239 -43.94 -24.05 33.17
C LEU A 239 -42.99 -24.18 31.98
N LYS A 240 -43.50 -23.91 30.77
CA LYS A 240 -42.68 -23.88 29.55
C LYS A 240 -42.58 -22.47 28.99
N MET A 241 -41.41 -22.14 28.46
CA MET A 241 -41.27 -20.97 27.60
C MET A 241 -41.97 -21.27 26.28
N THR A 242 -42.78 -20.33 25.82
CA THR A 242 -43.44 -20.40 24.52
C THR A 242 -43.13 -19.11 23.76
N ALA A 243 -42.76 -19.23 22.49
CA ALA A 243 -42.53 -18.07 21.65
C ALA A 243 -43.82 -17.27 21.49
N ARG A 244 -43.71 -15.94 21.57
CA ARG A 244 -44.85 -15.06 21.32
C ARG A 244 -45.23 -15.06 19.86
N THR A 245 -46.52 -14.98 19.61
CA THR A 245 -47.09 -14.82 18.28
C THR A 245 -47.86 -13.50 18.22
N PHE A 246 -47.61 -12.74 17.16
CA PHE A 246 -48.28 -11.48 16.85
C PHE A 246 -48.94 -11.63 15.48
N GLY A 247 -50.25 -11.89 15.46
CA GLY A 247 -50.95 -12.31 14.25
C GLY A 247 -50.38 -13.61 13.68
N ASN A 248 -49.96 -13.60 12.42
CA ASN A 248 -49.34 -14.74 11.75
C ASN A 248 -47.81 -14.81 11.93
N CYS A 249 -47.21 -13.89 12.69
CA CYS A 249 -45.77 -13.86 12.92
C CYS A 249 -45.41 -14.43 14.29
N THR A 250 -44.39 -15.31 14.34
CA THR A 250 -43.86 -15.89 15.59
C THR A 250 -42.48 -15.34 15.90
N CYS A 251 -42.21 -15.06 17.17
CA CYS A 251 -40.89 -14.62 17.65
C CYS A 251 -39.81 -15.72 17.61
N SER A 252 -40.17 -16.94 17.21
CA SER A 252 -39.20 -17.95 16.75
C SER A 252 -38.64 -17.65 15.36
N ASN A 253 -39.19 -16.68 14.63
CA ASN A 253 -38.70 -16.28 13.32
C ASN A 253 -37.38 -15.51 13.42
N ILE A 254 -36.45 -15.78 12.49
CA ILE A 254 -35.16 -15.08 12.44
C ILE A 254 -35.30 -13.63 12.00
N GLU A 255 -36.40 -13.24 11.35
CA GLU A 255 -36.61 -11.86 10.91
C GLU A 255 -37.28 -10.98 11.99
N GLY A 256 -37.67 -11.56 13.12
CA GLY A 256 -38.51 -10.89 14.11
C GLY A 256 -39.97 -10.78 13.65
N CYS A 257 -40.73 -9.96 14.37
CA CYS A 257 -42.11 -9.58 14.12
C CYS A 257 -42.29 -8.07 14.30
N PRO A 258 -41.72 -7.25 13.40
CA PRO A 258 -41.80 -5.80 13.48
C PRO A 258 -43.25 -5.34 13.29
N ARG A 259 -43.71 -4.47 14.18
CA ARG A 259 -45.06 -3.88 14.14
C ARG A 259 -45.04 -2.45 14.68
N SER A 260 -46.01 -1.64 14.26
CA SER A 260 -46.15 -0.27 14.78
C SER A 260 -46.37 -0.29 16.29
N ALA A 261 -45.70 0.62 16.99
CA ALA A 261 -45.86 0.81 18.42
C ALA A 261 -47.24 1.42 18.73
N THR A 262 -47.99 0.76 19.61
CA THR A 262 -49.33 1.19 20.00
C THR A 262 -49.52 1.16 21.51
N PHE A 263 -50.41 1.99 22.04
CA PHE A 263 -50.84 1.90 23.43
C PHE A 263 -52.28 2.41 23.58
N ASN A 264 -52.95 2.02 24.67
CA ASN A 264 -54.27 2.57 24.99
C ASN A 264 -54.13 3.84 25.83
N ASP A 265 -54.78 4.92 25.38
CA ASP A 265 -54.87 6.17 26.14
C ASP A 265 -55.75 6.02 27.40
N SER A 266 -55.87 7.09 28.18
CA SER A 266 -56.70 7.13 29.40
C SER A 266 -58.19 6.86 29.15
N TYR A 267 -58.65 6.93 27.90
CA TYR A 267 -60.02 6.69 27.47
C TYR A 267 -60.20 5.31 26.81
N GLY A 268 -59.12 4.51 26.69
CA GLY A 268 -59.13 3.20 26.06
C GLY A 268 -59.00 3.22 24.53
N HIS A 269 -58.71 4.36 23.91
CA HIS A 269 -58.46 4.43 22.47
C HIS A 269 -57.04 3.96 22.15
N LEU A 270 -56.92 3.16 21.09
CA LEU A 270 -55.63 2.71 20.57
C LEU A 270 -54.92 3.87 19.86
N VAL A 271 -53.77 4.28 20.41
CA VAL A 271 -52.91 5.34 19.88
C VAL A 271 -51.70 4.69 19.22
N ASN A 272 -51.45 5.04 17.96
CA ASN A 272 -50.22 4.67 17.25
C ASN A 272 -49.13 5.72 17.53
N VAL A 273 -47.93 5.27 17.89
CA VAL A 273 -46.76 6.14 18.09
C VAL A 273 -46.07 6.34 16.74
N PRO A 274 -46.08 7.56 16.17
CA PRO A 274 -45.47 7.83 14.86
C PRO A 274 -44.01 7.43 14.84
N GLY A 275 -43.64 6.69 13.79
CA GLY A 275 -42.27 6.30 13.54
C GLY A 275 -41.68 5.21 14.45
N MET A 276 -42.36 4.80 15.54
CA MET A 276 -41.84 3.83 16.48
C MET A 276 -42.33 2.41 16.17
N ILE A 277 -41.41 1.44 16.23
CA ILE A 277 -41.62 0.03 15.93
C ILE A 277 -41.28 -0.81 17.16
N VAL A 278 -42.14 -1.77 17.45
CA VAL A 278 -41.89 -2.84 18.44
C VAL A 278 -41.65 -4.14 17.70
N ASP A 279 -40.79 -4.98 18.27
CA ASP A 279 -40.41 -6.26 17.71
C ASP A 279 -40.21 -7.28 18.87
N CYS A 280 -39.91 -8.52 18.54
CA CYS A 280 -39.59 -9.59 19.47
C CYS A 280 -38.42 -9.22 20.39
N LEU A 281 -37.37 -8.61 19.85
CA LEU A 281 -36.30 -8.00 20.63
C LEU A 281 -36.38 -6.48 20.54
N VAL A 282 -36.18 -5.80 21.68
CA VAL A 282 -36.23 -4.34 21.74
C VAL A 282 -35.19 -3.70 20.82
N VAL A 283 -34.00 -4.31 20.69
CA VAL A 283 -32.95 -3.81 19.79
C VAL A 283 -33.41 -3.79 18.33
N ASP A 284 -34.16 -4.80 17.89
CA ASP A 284 -34.65 -4.91 16.52
C ASP A 284 -35.71 -3.84 16.23
N GLY A 285 -36.67 -3.69 17.15
CA GLY A 285 -37.69 -2.65 17.08
C GLY A 285 -37.07 -1.25 17.12
N THR A 286 -36.07 -1.05 17.98
CA THR A 286 -35.34 0.23 18.09
C THR A 286 -34.65 0.58 16.78
N LEU A 287 -33.93 -0.37 16.19
CA LEU A 287 -33.21 -0.18 14.92
C LEU A 287 -34.17 0.10 13.75
N ALA A 288 -35.32 -0.57 13.73
CA ALA A 288 -36.37 -0.36 12.72
C ALA A 288 -37.15 0.95 12.91
N SER A 289 -37.13 1.51 14.12
CA SER A 289 -37.81 2.75 14.45
C SER A 289 -37.12 3.98 13.85
N THR A 290 -37.91 5.03 13.65
CA THR A 290 -37.46 6.42 13.49
C THR A 290 -37.72 7.17 14.80
N LEU A 291 -37.24 8.41 14.90
CA LEU A 291 -37.42 9.25 16.08
C LEU A 291 -38.53 10.30 15.89
N GLU A 292 -39.42 10.12 14.91
CA GLU A 292 -40.46 11.10 14.51
C GLU A 292 -41.22 11.69 15.69
N CYS A 293 -41.74 10.85 16.61
CA CYS A 293 -42.47 11.31 17.79
C CYS A 293 -41.65 12.27 18.67
N TYR A 294 -40.33 12.09 18.74
CA TYR A 294 -39.44 12.86 19.62
C TYR A 294 -38.98 14.20 19.03
N TYR A 295 -39.37 14.50 17.80
CA TYR A 295 -39.28 15.85 17.22
C TYR A 295 -40.54 16.69 17.51
N ASN A 296 -41.60 16.09 18.06
CA ASN A 296 -42.89 16.74 18.26
C ASN A 296 -43.30 16.73 19.75
N GLN A 297 -43.39 17.92 20.36
CA GLN A 297 -43.76 18.07 21.77
C GLN A 297 -45.14 17.48 22.09
N SER A 298 -46.12 17.59 21.19
CA SER A 298 -47.44 17.00 21.40
C SER A 298 -47.38 15.48 21.44
N CYS A 299 -46.56 14.85 20.60
CA CYS A 299 -46.39 13.40 20.61
C CYS A 299 -45.69 12.91 21.88
N ILE A 300 -44.60 13.59 22.29
CA ILE A 300 -43.93 13.33 23.58
C ILE A 300 -44.95 13.46 24.72
N SER A 301 -45.80 14.48 24.67
CA SER A 301 -46.79 14.73 25.72
C SER A 301 -47.87 13.66 25.83
N ILE A 302 -48.28 13.11 24.69
CA ILE A 302 -49.24 12.01 24.65
C ILE A 302 -48.60 10.70 25.12
N LEU A 303 -47.37 10.41 24.67
CA LEU A 303 -46.65 9.19 25.00
C LEU A 303 -46.23 9.14 26.48
N HIS A 304 -45.82 10.28 27.05
CA HIS A 304 -45.23 10.41 28.38
C HIS A 304 -46.10 11.15 29.39
N GLY A 305 -47.39 11.40 29.10
CA GLY A 305 -48.24 12.39 29.78
C GLY A 305 -48.38 12.29 31.32
N GLN A 306 -47.95 11.20 31.95
CA GLN A 306 -47.88 11.05 33.41
C GLN A 306 -46.56 11.52 34.04
N LEU A 307 -45.56 11.86 33.23
CA LEU A 307 -44.26 12.41 33.65
C LEU A 307 -44.35 13.95 33.61
N SER A 308 -43.93 14.65 34.66
CA SER A 308 -43.79 16.11 34.63
C SER A 308 -42.75 16.51 33.57
N MET A 309 -43.19 17.00 32.42
CA MET A 309 -42.34 17.21 31.24
C MET A 309 -41.70 18.60 31.23
N ASN A 310 -40.41 18.65 31.55
CA ASN A 310 -39.52 19.77 31.19
C ASN A 310 -38.50 19.36 30.11
N ILE A 311 -38.79 18.31 29.34
CA ILE A 311 -37.87 17.78 28.32
C ILE A 311 -38.14 18.45 26.99
N LYS A 312 -37.06 18.88 26.34
CA LYS A 312 -37.12 19.52 25.03
C LYS A 312 -37.17 18.47 23.91
N PRO A 313 -37.98 18.70 22.85
CA PRO A 313 -37.97 17.84 21.68
C PRO A 313 -36.65 17.98 20.93
N LEU A 314 -36.32 16.97 20.12
CA LEU A 314 -35.23 17.05 19.16
C LEU A 314 -35.53 18.15 18.13
N SER A 315 -34.50 18.84 17.63
CA SER A 315 -34.69 19.95 16.69
C SER A 315 -34.47 19.51 15.25
N ASN A 316 -35.41 19.77 14.35
CA ASN A 316 -35.19 19.44 12.94
C ASN A 316 -34.09 20.30 12.28
N THR A 317 -33.74 21.45 12.87
CA THR A 317 -32.74 22.38 12.28
C THR A 317 -31.29 22.02 12.62
N SER A 318 -31.04 21.19 13.64
CA SER A 318 -29.71 20.73 14.01
C SER A 318 -29.25 19.52 13.18
N ASN A 319 -30.18 18.87 12.47
CA ASN A 319 -29.90 17.73 11.63
C ASN A 319 -29.16 18.16 10.36
N LYS A 320 -27.95 17.62 10.16
CA LYS A 320 -27.15 17.89 8.94
C LYS A 320 -27.24 16.76 7.92
N LYS A 321 -27.28 15.51 8.36
CA LYS A 321 -27.22 14.33 7.49
C LYS A 321 -28.51 13.50 7.50
N PHE A 322 -29.12 13.29 8.66
CA PHE A 322 -30.31 12.44 8.81
C PHE A 322 -31.60 13.25 8.92
N SER A 323 -32.68 12.76 8.32
CA SER A 323 -34.02 13.35 8.48
C SER A 323 -34.73 12.76 9.70
N MET A 324 -35.82 13.37 10.15
CA MET A 324 -36.66 12.78 11.21
C MET A 324 -37.29 11.42 10.84
N TYR A 325 -37.37 11.10 9.54
CA TYR A 325 -37.84 9.83 9.00
C TYR A 325 -36.73 8.80 8.80
N SER A 326 -35.48 9.15 9.09
CA SER A 326 -34.37 8.20 9.04
C SER A 326 -34.48 7.21 10.20
N THR A 327 -34.23 5.92 9.92
CA THR A 327 -34.26 4.90 10.97
C THR A 327 -33.03 4.97 11.86
N VAL A 328 -33.15 4.48 13.10
CA VAL A 328 -32.02 4.37 14.03
C VAL A 328 -30.94 3.46 13.43
N LYS A 329 -31.31 2.41 12.67
CA LYS A 329 -30.37 1.58 11.91
C LYS A 329 -29.56 2.40 10.91
N SER A 330 -30.21 3.25 10.12
CA SER A 330 -29.51 4.10 9.15
C SER A 330 -28.55 5.09 9.82
N MET A 331 -28.93 5.65 10.95
CA MET A 331 -28.03 6.50 11.74
C MET A 331 -26.85 5.69 12.30
N PHE A 332 -27.10 4.51 12.86
CA PHE A 332 -26.07 3.67 13.46
C PHE A 332 -25.07 3.11 12.46
N ASN A 333 -25.52 2.69 11.27
CA ASN A 333 -24.65 2.25 10.17
C ASN A 333 -23.65 3.35 9.74
N GLU A 334 -23.94 4.60 10.07
CA GLU A 334 -23.10 5.77 9.83
C GLU A 334 -22.46 6.30 11.13
N LEU A 335 -22.29 5.43 12.13
CA LEU A 335 -21.71 5.74 13.46
C LEU A 335 -22.46 6.84 14.23
N MET A 336 -23.75 7.06 13.95
CA MET A 336 -24.50 8.19 14.50
C MET A 336 -23.80 9.55 14.23
N ILE A 337 -23.00 9.67 13.17
CA ILE A 337 -22.24 10.89 12.83
C ILE A 337 -23.01 11.73 11.82
N ASP A 338 -23.25 12.99 12.15
CA ASP A 338 -23.84 13.98 11.23
C ASP A 338 -22.76 14.66 10.38
N GLU A 339 -21.60 14.97 10.96
CA GLU A 339 -20.55 15.72 10.27
C GLU A 339 -19.15 15.42 10.86
N THR A 340 -18.16 15.35 9.97
CA THR A 340 -16.74 15.27 10.32
C THR A 340 -16.03 16.52 9.79
N ILE A 341 -15.31 17.22 10.66
CA ILE A 341 -14.57 18.44 10.33
C ILE A 341 -13.08 18.13 10.40
N THR A 342 -12.39 18.23 9.26
CA THR A 342 -10.94 17.94 9.15
C THR A 342 -10.17 19.22 8.84
N GLU A 343 -9.22 19.56 9.70
CA GLU A 343 -8.29 20.67 9.51
C GLU A 343 -6.90 20.14 9.18
N ILE A 344 -6.32 20.56 8.05
CA ILE A 344 -5.00 20.12 7.57
C ILE A 344 -4.06 21.31 7.56
N ARG A 345 -2.93 21.18 8.26
CA ARG A 345 -1.91 22.20 8.47
C ARG A 345 -0.67 21.93 7.63
N PHE A 346 -0.66 22.46 6.40
CA PHE A 346 0.44 22.25 5.45
C PHE A 346 1.80 22.78 5.96
N ASP A 347 1.77 23.90 6.71
CA ASP A 347 2.96 24.47 7.35
C ASP A 347 3.63 23.48 8.32
N LYS A 348 2.82 22.72 9.07
CA LYS A 348 3.29 21.70 10.00
C LYS A 348 3.87 20.49 9.26
N TYR A 349 3.16 19.98 8.25
CA TYR A 349 3.68 18.92 7.39
C TYR A 349 5.03 19.28 6.79
N PHE A 350 5.14 20.47 6.18
CA PHE A 350 6.35 20.90 5.50
C PHE A 350 7.53 21.03 6.47
N SER A 351 7.26 21.50 7.70
CA SER A 351 8.25 21.57 8.77
C SER A 351 8.75 20.19 9.24
N GLU A 352 7.89 19.17 9.22
CA GLU A 352 8.25 17.79 9.59
C GLU A 352 9.03 17.07 8.49
N CYS A 353 8.68 17.29 7.22
CA CYS A 353 9.47 16.83 6.07
C CYS A 353 10.91 17.40 6.12
N ASN A 354 11.08 18.64 6.60
CA ASN A 354 12.37 19.30 6.83
C ASN A 354 13.34 19.12 5.65
N CYS A 355 12.98 19.70 4.51
CA CYS A 355 13.78 19.60 3.28
C CYS A 355 15.16 20.25 3.45
N PRO A 356 16.27 19.51 3.27
CA PRO A 356 17.60 20.10 3.33
C PRO A 356 17.86 21.04 2.14
N PHE A 357 17.34 20.69 0.95
CA PHE A 357 17.43 21.50 -0.25
C PHE A 357 16.28 21.19 -1.22
N CYS A 358 16.09 22.06 -2.22
CA CYS A 358 15.27 21.82 -3.40
C CYS A 358 16.10 22.13 -4.65
N SER A 359 16.13 21.23 -5.63
CA SER A 359 16.75 21.45 -6.93
C SER A 359 15.69 21.64 -8.01
N TYR A 360 15.94 22.52 -8.98
CA TYR A 360 15.11 22.66 -10.17
C TYR A 360 15.94 23.04 -11.39
N SER A 361 15.55 22.50 -12.54
CA SER A 361 16.20 22.78 -13.81
C SER A 361 15.36 23.74 -14.65
N TYR A 362 16.02 24.71 -15.28
CA TYR A 362 15.40 25.61 -16.25
C TYR A 362 16.30 25.82 -17.47
N ARG A 363 15.70 26.14 -18.61
CA ARG A 363 16.42 26.29 -19.88
C ARG A 363 17.04 27.67 -19.96
N ARG A 364 18.37 27.74 -20.01
CA ARG A 364 19.12 28.98 -20.26
C ARG A 364 19.66 28.97 -21.68
N ARG A 365 19.39 30.05 -22.41
CA ARG A 365 19.78 30.19 -23.84
C ARG A 365 21.15 30.84 -24.05
N PHE A 366 21.79 31.40 -23.02
CA PHE A 366 23.02 32.16 -23.19
C PHE A 366 23.97 32.02 -21.99
N ASP A 367 25.19 31.54 -22.26
CA ASP A 367 26.31 31.46 -21.32
C ASP A 367 27.54 32.21 -21.88
N ILE A 368 27.88 33.31 -21.21
CA ILE A 368 28.96 34.22 -21.65
C ILE A 368 30.35 33.59 -21.50
N PHE A 369 30.56 32.72 -20.52
CA PHE A 369 31.86 32.09 -20.28
C PHE A 369 32.17 31.07 -21.38
N LEU A 370 31.16 30.34 -21.85
CA LEU A 370 31.30 29.40 -22.95
C LEU A 370 31.60 30.11 -24.28
N VAL A 371 30.95 31.26 -24.54
CA VAL A 371 31.25 32.09 -25.70
C VAL A 371 32.69 32.58 -25.63
N PHE A 372 33.16 33.00 -24.45
CA PHE A 372 34.53 33.47 -24.25
C PHE A 372 35.56 32.35 -24.46
N THR A 373 35.34 31.16 -23.89
CA THR A 373 36.26 30.01 -24.06
C THR A 373 36.27 29.46 -25.49
N ALA A 374 35.13 29.47 -26.19
CA ALA A 374 35.07 29.09 -27.60
C ALA A 374 35.83 30.09 -28.50
N VAL A 375 35.71 31.40 -28.21
CA VAL A 375 36.44 32.44 -28.94
C VAL A 375 37.94 32.35 -28.64
N THR A 376 38.35 32.18 -27.39
CA THR A 376 39.77 32.08 -27.02
C THR A 376 40.43 30.82 -27.56
N GLY A 377 39.74 29.67 -27.52
CA GLY A 377 40.22 28.43 -28.15
C GLY A 377 40.36 28.54 -29.67
N SER A 378 39.48 29.32 -30.31
CA SER A 378 39.52 29.54 -31.77
C SER A 378 40.66 30.46 -32.23
N ILE A 379 41.18 31.32 -31.35
CA ILE A 379 42.29 32.24 -31.67
C ILE A 379 43.60 31.50 -31.95
N GLY A 380 43.76 30.24 -31.52
CA GLY A 380 44.96 29.46 -31.78
C GLY A 380 45.14 29.03 -33.25
N MET A 381 44.23 28.18 -33.76
CA MET A 381 44.43 27.54 -35.08
C MET A 381 43.74 28.25 -36.24
N LEU A 382 42.59 28.89 -36.00
CA LEU A 382 41.75 29.49 -37.05
C LEU A 382 42.50 30.59 -37.84
N PRO A 383 43.24 31.52 -37.19
CA PRO A 383 44.01 32.53 -37.92
C PRO A 383 45.05 31.91 -38.86
N PHE A 384 45.68 30.81 -38.46
CA PHE A 384 46.71 30.16 -39.26
C PHE A 384 46.13 29.56 -40.56
N ILE A 385 45.00 28.86 -40.45
CA ILE A 385 44.32 28.22 -41.58
C ILE A 385 43.74 29.27 -42.54
N VAL A 386 43.06 30.30 -42.00
CA VAL A 386 42.46 31.37 -42.83
C VAL A 386 43.54 32.16 -43.56
N ARG A 387 44.72 32.37 -42.92
CA ARG A 387 45.88 33.05 -43.54
C ARG A 387 46.41 32.28 -44.75
N TYR A 388 46.46 30.96 -44.65
CA TYR A 388 46.89 30.09 -45.74
C TYR A 388 45.90 30.11 -46.92
N ILE A 389 44.61 29.94 -46.64
CA ILE A 389 43.55 29.92 -47.66
C ILE A 389 43.45 31.28 -48.37
N ALA A 390 43.52 32.40 -47.64
CA ALA A 390 43.45 33.74 -48.22
C ALA A 390 44.59 34.01 -49.22
N SER A 391 45.81 33.57 -48.91
CA SER A 391 46.97 33.69 -49.82
C SER A 391 46.79 32.84 -51.08
N PHE A 392 46.24 31.63 -50.94
CA PHE A 392 45.95 30.75 -52.07
C PHE A 392 44.85 31.31 -52.98
N VAL A 393 43.74 31.78 -52.40
CA VAL A 393 42.59 32.35 -53.12
C VAL A 393 42.98 33.65 -53.83
N ALA A 394 43.72 34.56 -53.19
CA ALA A 394 44.24 35.77 -53.83
C ALA A 394 45.11 35.44 -55.06
N THR A 395 45.95 34.40 -54.95
CA THR A 395 46.77 33.90 -56.07
C THR A 395 45.93 33.37 -57.22
N LYS A 396 44.81 32.70 -56.95
CA LYS A 396 43.90 32.16 -57.97
C LYS A 396 43.07 33.24 -58.66
N ILE A 397 42.59 34.24 -57.91
CA ILE A 397 41.81 35.36 -58.43
C ILE A 397 42.65 36.21 -59.40
N LEU A 398 43.89 36.54 -59.01
CA LEU A 398 44.80 37.30 -59.88
C LEU A 398 45.24 36.51 -61.13
N ARG A 399 45.43 35.18 -61.02
CA ARG A 399 45.72 34.32 -62.19
C ARG A 399 44.55 34.22 -63.18
N ARG A 400 43.30 34.39 -62.72
CA ARG A 400 42.12 34.46 -63.61
C ARG A 400 42.02 35.83 -64.29
N LYS A 401 42.33 36.92 -63.58
CA LYS A 401 42.33 38.28 -64.13
C LYS A 401 43.38 38.46 -65.25
N ASN A 402 44.56 37.83 -65.13
CA ASN A 402 45.63 37.92 -66.13
C ASN A 402 45.49 36.95 -67.33
N ARG A 403 44.42 36.13 -67.40
CA ARG A 403 44.16 35.23 -68.54
C ARG A 403 43.18 35.81 -69.57
N ILE A 404 42.74 37.06 -69.42
CA ILE A 404 41.73 37.71 -70.27
C ILE A 404 42.36 38.85 -71.10
N LEU A 405 43.47 38.58 -71.80
CA LEU A 405 44.05 39.44 -72.85
C LEU A 405 44.44 38.55 -74.06
N PRO A 406 44.09 38.91 -75.32
CA PRO A 406 44.03 37.96 -76.44
C PRO A 406 45.33 37.94 -77.29
N MET A 407 45.73 36.77 -77.80
CA MET A 407 46.54 36.63 -79.02
C MET A 407 46.23 35.32 -79.77
N GLU A 408 45.64 35.51 -80.95
CA GLU A 408 45.90 34.93 -82.28
C GLU A 408 46.62 33.56 -82.46
N ASN A 409 45.87 32.64 -83.09
CA ASN A 409 46.17 31.56 -84.06
C ASN A 409 47.55 30.86 -84.08
N VAL A 410 47.55 29.52 -83.93
CA VAL A 410 47.80 28.53 -85.01
C VAL A 410 47.43 27.12 -84.50
N SER A 411 46.69 26.40 -85.35
CA SER A 411 46.14 25.05 -85.22
C SER A 411 47.14 23.93 -85.56
N THR A 412 47.07 22.79 -84.87
CA THR A 412 47.20 21.46 -85.49
C THR A 412 46.41 20.40 -84.69
N ILE A 413 45.90 19.41 -85.43
CA ILE A 413 44.84 18.45 -85.12
C ILE A 413 45.41 17.09 -84.62
N MET A 414 44.59 16.41 -83.79
CA MET A 414 44.54 15.07 -83.15
C MET A 414 45.03 13.82 -83.95
N PRO A 415 44.96 12.53 -83.47
CA PRO A 415 44.46 11.91 -82.21
C PRO A 415 45.50 10.90 -81.57
N MET A 416 45.33 10.29 -80.38
CA MET A 416 44.51 9.08 -80.14
C MET A 416 44.48 8.69 -78.64
N GLU A 417 43.26 8.45 -78.15
CA GLU A 417 42.81 7.38 -77.23
C GLU A 417 43.69 6.94 -76.04
N GLN A 418 43.41 7.47 -74.85
CA GLN A 418 43.83 6.83 -73.60
C GLN A 418 42.80 7.01 -72.48
N ASN A 419 42.53 5.90 -71.82
CA ASN A 419 41.43 5.58 -70.91
C ASN A 419 41.17 6.64 -69.81
N ARG A 420 39.90 7.01 -69.58
CA ARG A 420 39.47 8.09 -68.65
C ARG A 420 39.98 7.85 -67.22
N ASN A 421 40.02 6.59 -66.79
CA ASN A 421 40.56 6.19 -65.49
C ASN A 421 42.09 6.30 -65.41
N GLN A 422 42.83 6.07 -66.50
CA GLN A 422 44.28 6.30 -66.54
C GLN A 422 44.63 7.79 -66.52
N ARG A 423 43.85 8.65 -67.20
CA ARG A 423 44.05 10.12 -67.11
C ARG A 423 43.77 10.66 -65.72
N ILE A 424 42.78 10.11 -65.02
CA ILE A 424 42.48 10.46 -63.64
C ILE A 424 43.58 9.91 -62.71
N GLN A 425 44.00 8.66 -62.85
CA GLN A 425 45.09 8.10 -62.05
C GLN A 425 46.44 8.76 -62.29
N LEU A 426 46.78 9.15 -63.53
CA LEU A 426 47.99 9.91 -63.84
C LEU A 426 47.89 11.34 -63.30
N ARG A 427 46.74 12.00 -63.39
CA ARG A 427 46.54 13.32 -62.77
C ARG A 427 46.56 13.24 -61.26
N ILE A 428 46.01 12.19 -60.66
CA ILE A 428 46.05 11.92 -59.22
C ILE A 428 47.48 11.60 -58.80
N ARG A 429 48.24 10.74 -59.50
CA ARG A 429 49.67 10.48 -59.23
C ARG A 429 50.51 11.74 -59.41
N LEU A 430 50.27 12.53 -60.45
CA LEU A 430 50.95 13.82 -60.66
C LEU A 430 50.58 14.83 -59.58
N LEU A 431 49.32 14.83 -59.11
CA LEU A 431 48.87 15.64 -57.98
C LEU A 431 49.52 15.17 -56.68
N PHE A 432 49.51 13.87 -56.37
CA PHE A 432 50.17 13.29 -55.20
C PHE A 432 51.68 13.48 -55.25
N ASN A 433 52.32 13.37 -56.40
CA ASN A 433 53.76 13.62 -56.54
C ASN A 433 54.06 15.12 -56.40
N LYS A 434 53.22 16.01 -56.93
CA LYS A 434 53.34 17.46 -56.69
C LYS A 434 53.07 17.84 -55.24
N LEU A 435 52.10 17.19 -54.60
CA LEU A 435 51.76 17.39 -53.19
C LEU A 435 52.88 16.86 -52.31
N ARG A 436 53.41 15.68 -52.61
CA ARG A 436 54.56 15.05 -51.95
C ARG A 436 55.80 15.90 -52.09
N GLN A 437 56.10 16.40 -53.29
CA GLN A 437 57.21 17.34 -53.49
C GLN A 437 56.98 18.66 -52.75
N ALA A 438 55.76 19.21 -52.75
CA ALA A 438 55.42 20.43 -52.02
C ALA A 438 55.49 20.26 -50.49
N ILE A 439 55.14 19.08 -49.97
CA ILE A 439 55.25 18.71 -48.54
C ILE A 439 56.72 18.48 -48.16
N ILE A 440 57.50 17.82 -49.01
CA ILE A 440 58.94 17.59 -48.78
C ILE A 440 59.73 18.90 -48.83
N SER A 441 59.36 19.83 -49.69
CA SER A 441 59.94 21.17 -49.79
C SER A 441 59.28 22.20 -48.85
N LEU A 442 58.34 21.78 -48.01
CA LEU A 442 57.61 22.69 -47.14
C LEU A 442 58.53 23.17 -46.01
N ASN A 443 58.80 24.47 -46.00
CA ASN A 443 59.54 25.13 -44.93
C ASN A 443 58.65 26.24 -44.35
N LEU A 444 58.03 25.94 -43.21
CA LEU A 444 57.16 26.87 -42.48
C LEU A 444 57.95 27.97 -41.76
N PHE A 445 59.26 27.79 -41.55
CA PHE A 445 60.11 28.67 -40.76
C PHE A 445 61.24 29.30 -41.59
N GLU A 446 60.97 29.63 -42.86
CA GLU A 446 61.94 30.24 -43.77
C GLU A 446 62.44 31.60 -43.24
N LYS A 447 63.74 31.72 -42.92
CA LYS A 447 64.39 32.99 -42.56
C LYS A 447 65.28 33.50 -43.71
N GLN A 448 65.38 34.82 -43.82
CA GLN A 448 65.85 35.49 -45.04
C GLN A 448 67.27 36.07 -44.97
N THR A 449 68.21 35.39 -44.30
CA THR A 449 69.64 35.80 -44.28
C THR A 449 70.57 34.62 -44.61
N HIS A 450 71.60 34.89 -45.45
CA HIS A 450 72.59 33.98 -46.06
C HIS A 450 72.26 32.46 -46.01
N ARG A 451 71.72 31.96 -47.13
CA ARG A 451 71.35 30.56 -47.32
C ARG A 451 72.60 29.68 -47.43
N THR A 452 72.95 29.00 -46.34
CA THR A 452 73.83 27.83 -46.36
C THR A 452 73.00 26.55 -46.45
N PRO A 453 73.49 25.46 -47.08
CA PRO A 453 72.76 24.20 -47.18
C PRO A 453 72.34 23.62 -45.82
N THR A 454 73.15 23.89 -44.78
CA THR A 454 72.92 23.47 -43.39
C THR A 454 71.76 24.20 -42.72
N ASN A 455 71.54 25.47 -43.02
CA ASN A 455 70.44 26.26 -42.46
C ASN A 455 69.09 25.87 -43.08
N ILE A 456 69.04 25.63 -44.40
CA ILE A 456 67.82 25.15 -45.09
C ILE A 456 67.38 23.79 -44.53
N TYR A 457 68.34 22.89 -44.27
CA TYR A 457 68.05 21.59 -43.68
C TYR A 457 67.46 21.71 -42.26
N ARG A 458 68.00 22.61 -41.42
CA ARG A 458 67.50 22.87 -40.06
C ARG A 458 66.08 23.44 -40.06
N GLU A 459 65.77 24.36 -40.95
CA GLU A 459 64.43 24.98 -41.05
C GLU A 459 63.37 23.98 -41.56
N GLN A 460 63.73 23.13 -42.53
CA GLN A 460 62.88 22.02 -42.98
C GLN A 460 62.66 20.98 -41.87
N LEU A 461 63.69 20.69 -41.07
CA LEU A 461 63.59 19.78 -39.93
C LEU A 461 62.68 20.34 -38.82
N GLN A 462 62.79 21.63 -38.51
CA GLN A 462 61.88 22.32 -37.57
C GLN A 462 60.43 22.31 -38.05
N THR A 463 60.22 22.52 -39.35
CA THR A 463 58.89 22.42 -39.97
C THR A 463 58.29 21.03 -39.79
N ARG A 464 59.09 19.97 -39.97
CA ARG A 464 58.66 18.58 -39.79
C ARG A 464 58.34 18.26 -38.34
N PHE A 465 59.18 18.68 -37.39
CA PHE A 465 58.90 18.50 -35.97
C PHE A 465 57.64 19.26 -35.55
N PHE A 466 57.44 20.49 -36.00
CA PHE A 466 56.25 21.28 -35.69
C PHE A 466 54.96 20.63 -36.20
N ILE A 467 54.95 20.16 -37.45
CA ILE A 467 53.80 19.43 -38.01
C ILE A 467 53.56 18.14 -37.24
N PHE A 468 54.63 17.39 -36.93
CA PHE A 468 54.56 16.16 -36.15
C PHE A 468 53.97 16.39 -34.74
N PHE A 469 54.44 17.41 -34.02
CA PHE A 469 53.94 17.78 -32.70
C PHE A 469 52.50 18.29 -32.75
N ILE A 470 52.12 19.09 -33.76
CA ILE A 470 50.73 19.51 -33.94
C ILE A 470 49.83 18.30 -34.15
N VAL A 471 50.21 17.37 -35.02
CA VAL A 471 49.42 16.16 -35.29
C VAL A 471 49.29 15.33 -34.02
N ILE A 472 50.38 15.09 -33.29
CA ILE A 472 50.36 14.38 -32.01
C ILE A 472 49.49 15.07 -30.96
N LEU A 473 49.61 16.40 -30.81
CA LEU A 473 48.82 17.16 -29.84
C LEU A 473 47.33 17.16 -30.22
N THR A 474 46.99 17.23 -31.51
CA THR A 474 45.60 17.09 -31.96
C THR A 474 45.05 15.69 -31.76
N ILE A 475 45.87 14.64 -31.97
CA ILE A 475 45.47 13.26 -31.68
C ILE A 475 45.30 13.07 -30.17
N ALA A 476 46.23 13.56 -29.35
CA ALA A 476 46.16 13.48 -27.90
C ALA A 476 44.94 14.24 -27.34
N ALA A 477 44.66 15.45 -27.85
CA ALA A 477 43.46 16.20 -27.49
C ALA A 477 42.17 15.50 -27.95
N GLY A 478 42.17 14.92 -29.16
CA GLY A 478 41.06 14.12 -29.66
C GLY A 478 40.81 12.88 -28.79
N VAL A 479 41.85 12.12 -28.46
CA VAL A 479 41.79 10.97 -27.56
C VAL A 479 41.32 11.40 -26.17
N TYR A 480 41.84 12.51 -25.63
CA TYR A 480 41.38 13.05 -24.35
C TYR A 480 39.89 13.39 -24.35
N THR A 481 39.38 14.01 -25.42
CA THR A 481 37.94 14.28 -25.53
C THR A 481 37.09 13.03 -25.72
N ILE A 482 37.66 11.93 -26.21
CA ILE A 482 36.99 10.63 -26.39
C ILE A 482 37.02 9.81 -25.09
N VAL A 483 38.08 9.93 -24.29
CA VAL A 483 38.32 9.13 -23.06
C VAL A 483 37.63 9.72 -21.82
N ILE A 484 37.11 10.96 -21.89
CA ILE A 484 36.26 11.48 -20.81
C ILE A 484 34.98 10.63 -20.78
N GLU A 485 34.90 9.75 -19.79
CA GLU A 485 33.64 9.09 -19.41
C GLU A 485 32.63 10.16 -19.06
N GLN A 486 31.62 10.30 -19.92
CA GLN A 486 30.47 11.14 -19.66
C GLN A 486 29.38 10.24 -19.09
N ASN A 487 28.96 10.54 -17.87
CA ASN A 487 27.73 9.99 -17.33
C ASN A 487 26.56 10.54 -18.15
N HIS A 488 26.12 9.75 -19.12
CA HIS A 488 24.92 10.05 -19.89
C HIS A 488 23.72 9.47 -19.17
N VAL A 489 22.86 10.35 -18.69
CA VAL A 489 21.52 9.95 -18.24
C VAL A 489 20.70 9.68 -19.50
N ILE A 490 20.52 8.40 -19.81
CA ILE A 490 19.63 7.97 -20.89
C ILE A 490 18.22 7.88 -20.31
N THR A 491 17.39 8.87 -20.63
CA THR A 491 15.98 8.85 -20.25
C THR A 491 15.18 8.11 -21.31
N VAL A 492 14.68 6.92 -20.96
CA VAL A 492 13.68 6.21 -21.77
C VAL A 492 12.31 6.68 -21.31
N SER A 493 11.61 7.44 -22.15
CA SER A 493 10.24 7.88 -21.85
C SER A 493 9.26 6.74 -22.05
N HIS A 494 8.46 6.42 -21.02
CA HIS A 494 7.44 5.35 -21.03
C HIS A 494 8.00 3.99 -21.51
N PRO A 495 8.97 3.40 -20.78
CA PRO A 495 9.53 2.10 -21.14
C PRO A 495 8.45 1.02 -21.14
N SER A 496 8.53 0.08 -22.09
CA SER A 496 7.72 -1.15 -22.04
C SER A 496 8.23 -2.07 -20.93
N LEU A 497 7.40 -3.04 -20.49
CA LEU A 497 7.80 -4.03 -19.48
C LEU A 497 9.08 -4.77 -19.91
N ASP A 498 9.13 -5.27 -21.15
CA ASP A 498 10.29 -5.97 -21.69
C ASP A 498 11.55 -5.09 -21.68
N THR A 499 11.40 -3.81 -22.01
CA THR A 499 12.51 -2.84 -21.96
C THR A 499 12.99 -2.61 -20.53
N TYR A 500 12.07 -2.49 -19.57
CA TYR A 500 12.42 -2.35 -18.16
C TYR A 500 13.15 -3.58 -17.63
N GLU A 501 12.65 -4.79 -17.91
CA GLU A 501 13.27 -6.04 -17.45
C GLU A 501 14.67 -6.21 -18.02
N GLN A 502 14.86 -5.91 -19.31
CA GLN A 502 16.17 -5.91 -19.93
C GLN A 502 17.12 -4.91 -19.24
N LEU A 503 16.69 -3.65 -19.08
CA LEU A 503 17.50 -2.62 -18.44
C LEU A 503 17.80 -2.93 -16.97
N TYR A 504 16.88 -3.57 -16.26
CA TYR A 504 17.08 -3.97 -14.86
C TYR A 504 18.13 -5.08 -14.76
N ASN A 505 18.14 -6.03 -15.71
CA ASN A 505 19.15 -7.08 -15.78
C ASN A 505 20.53 -6.53 -16.15
N ASP A 506 20.58 -5.56 -17.07
CA ASP A 506 21.84 -4.95 -17.52
C ASP A 506 22.41 -3.95 -16.49
N TYR A 507 21.54 -3.25 -15.75
CA TYR A 507 21.91 -2.13 -14.86
C TYR A 507 21.18 -2.14 -13.50
N PRO A 508 21.24 -3.23 -12.70
CA PRO A 508 20.40 -3.38 -11.50
C PRO A 508 20.65 -2.35 -10.39
N THR A 509 21.87 -1.80 -10.31
CA THR A 509 22.27 -0.87 -9.24
C THR A 509 22.09 0.60 -9.60
N THR A 510 22.01 0.93 -10.89
CA THR A 510 21.96 2.31 -11.40
C THR A 510 20.64 2.64 -12.08
N LEU A 511 19.79 1.65 -12.38
CA LEU A 511 18.48 1.87 -12.96
C LEU A 511 17.54 2.53 -11.94
N TYR A 512 17.05 3.71 -12.30
CA TYR A 512 16.02 4.44 -11.55
C TYR A 512 14.80 4.64 -12.44
N CYS A 513 13.71 3.92 -12.13
CA CYS A 513 12.44 4.02 -12.84
C CYS A 513 11.37 4.56 -11.88
N PRO A 514 11.22 5.89 -11.77
CA PRO A 514 10.24 6.50 -10.89
C PRO A 514 8.82 6.22 -11.39
N CYS A 515 7.90 5.95 -10.47
CA CYS A 515 6.49 5.77 -10.80
C CYS A 515 5.84 7.13 -11.05
N SER A 516 5.00 7.25 -12.08
CA SER A 516 4.13 8.43 -12.26
C SER A 516 3.02 8.49 -11.21
N GLU A 517 2.59 7.31 -10.75
CA GLU A 517 1.62 7.10 -9.68
C GLU A 517 2.27 6.17 -8.66
N ILE A 518 2.57 6.68 -7.47
CA ILE A 518 3.31 5.94 -6.41
C ILE A 518 2.43 4.96 -5.64
N SER A 519 1.13 4.97 -5.92
CA SER A 519 0.11 4.29 -5.14
C SER A 519 -0.94 3.70 -6.07
N ILE A 520 -1.05 2.38 -6.12
CA ILE A 520 -2.03 1.68 -6.97
C ILE A 520 -2.89 0.75 -6.11
N PRO A 521 -4.22 0.74 -6.25
CA PRO A 521 -5.04 -0.15 -5.45
C PRO A 521 -4.80 -1.61 -5.88
N ASN A 522 -4.77 -2.52 -4.91
CA ASN A 522 -4.50 -3.94 -5.11
C ASN A 522 -5.36 -4.58 -6.21
N LYS A 523 -6.61 -4.15 -6.37
CA LYS A 523 -7.53 -4.61 -7.44
C LYS A 523 -7.03 -4.42 -8.88
N VAL A 524 -6.03 -3.56 -9.10
CA VAL A 524 -5.47 -3.32 -10.44
C VAL A 524 -4.63 -4.51 -10.90
N PHE A 525 -3.98 -5.22 -9.98
CA PHE A 525 -3.04 -6.30 -10.29
C PHE A 525 -3.36 -7.62 -9.58
N LEU A 526 -4.33 -7.64 -8.66
CA LEU A 526 -4.83 -8.84 -7.99
C LEU A 526 -6.29 -9.12 -8.34
N ASN A 527 -6.58 -10.39 -8.54
CA ASN A 527 -7.93 -10.92 -8.56
C ASN A 527 -8.04 -11.99 -7.47
N VAL A 528 -8.79 -11.69 -6.42
CA VAL A 528 -9.00 -12.59 -5.27
C VAL A 528 -10.45 -13.04 -5.32
N THR A 529 -10.70 -14.34 -5.22
CA THR A 529 -12.04 -14.92 -5.10
C THR A 529 -12.04 -15.94 -3.96
N PHE A 530 -13.15 -16.05 -3.24
CA PHE A 530 -13.31 -17.04 -2.17
C PHE A 530 -14.49 -17.96 -2.46
N VAL A 531 -14.45 -19.16 -1.88
CA VAL A 531 -15.54 -20.14 -1.92
C VAL A 531 -15.79 -20.57 -0.48
N LEU A 532 -17.04 -20.44 -0.03
CA LEU A 532 -17.45 -20.90 1.29
C LEU A 532 -17.58 -22.43 1.31
N HIS A 533 -17.55 -22.99 2.52
CA HIS A 533 -17.83 -24.41 2.71
C HIS A 533 -19.22 -24.76 2.14
N GLN A 534 -19.35 -25.94 1.53
CA GLN A 534 -20.57 -26.34 0.81
C GLN A 534 -21.86 -26.30 1.65
N VAL A 535 -21.73 -26.41 2.98
CA VAL A 535 -22.84 -26.27 3.94
C VAL A 535 -23.54 -24.91 3.85
N CYS A 536 -22.82 -23.85 3.49
CA CYS A 536 -23.37 -22.51 3.38
C CYS A 536 -24.19 -22.28 2.11
N SER A 537 -24.13 -23.23 1.17
CA SER A 537 -24.91 -23.25 -0.06
C SER A 537 -25.88 -24.43 -0.12
N SER A 538 -26.06 -25.18 0.97
CA SER A 538 -26.87 -26.40 0.99
C SER A 538 -28.30 -26.15 1.50
N ASP A 539 -29.14 -27.16 1.35
CA ASP A 539 -30.54 -27.13 1.81
C ASP A 539 -30.64 -26.96 3.35
N LEU A 540 -29.57 -27.29 4.10
CA LEU A 540 -29.51 -27.24 5.56
C LEU A 540 -29.57 -25.81 6.13
N VAL A 541 -29.22 -24.81 5.32
CA VAL A 541 -29.31 -23.39 5.67
C VAL A 541 -30.39 -22.66 4.86
N SER A 542 -31.18 -23.40 4.07
CA SER A 542 -32.22 -22.82 3.23
C SER A 542 -33.37 -22.24 4.07
N LEU A 543 -33.95 -21.13 3.60
CA LEU A 543 -35.11 -20.51 4.25
C LEU A 543 -36.30 -21.49 4.31
N GLU A 544 -36.51 -22.29 3.27
CA GLU A 544 -37.59 -23.28 3.22
C GLU A 544 -37.46 -24.31 4.35
N TRP A 545 -36.27 -24.87 4.55
CA TRP A 545 -35.99 -25.81 5.64
C TRP A 545 -36.17 -25.16 7.01
N LEU A 546 -35.63 -23.95 7.21
CA LEU A 546 -35.75 -23.23 8.47
C LEU A 546 -37.20 -22.88 8.81
N HIS A 547 -38.02 -22.49 7.84
CA HIS A 547 -39.44 -22.21 8.04
C HIS A 547 -40.22 -23.49 8.39
N TYR A 548 -39.93 -24.59 7.70
CA TYR A 548 -40.55 -25.89 7.99
C TYR A 548 -40.26 -26.31 9.43
N LEU A 549 -38.99 -26.30 9.86
CA LEU A 549 -38.59 -26.66 11.22
C LEU A 549 -39.24 -25.80 12.29
N ARG A 550 -39.46 -24.50 12.04
CA ARG A 550 -40.11 -23.57 12.99
C ARG A 550 -41.61 -23.77 13.12
N SER A 551 -42.25 -24.43 12.16
CA SER A 551 -43.67 -24.78 12.26
C SER A 551 -43.94 -25.92 13.25
N PHE A 552 -42.88 -26.56 13.74
CA PHE A 552 -42.93 -27.58 14.77
C PHE A 552 -43.47 -27.00 16.09
N ASP A 553 -44.59 -27.56 16.57
CA ASP A 553 -45.09 -27.30 17.92
C ASP A 553 -44.66 -28.45 18.86
N PRO A 554 -43.78 -28.18 19.85
CA PRO A 554 -43.32 -29.19 20.80
C PRO A 554 -44.43 -29.83 21.62
N THR A 555 -45.64 -29.25 21.68
CA THR A 555 -46.79 -29.83 22.39
C THR A 555 -47.32 -31.10 21.72
N HIS A 556 -47.00 -31.36 20.46
CA HIS A 556 -47.38 -32.60 19.78
C HIS A 556 -46.48 -33.80 20.10
N LEU A 557 -45.39 -33.60 20.86
CA LEU A 557 -44.55 -34.71 21.31
C LEU A 557 -45.15 -35.43 22.53
N SER A 558 -44.87 -36.74 22.65
CA SER A 558 -45.24 -37.57 23.81
C SER A 558 -44.71 -36.96 25.12
N PRO A 559 -45.42 -37.07 26.26
CA PRO A 559 -44.90 -36.69 27.58
C PRO A 559 -43.58 -37.38 27.94
N GLU A 560 -43.32 -38.58 27.40
CA GLU A 560 -42.06 -39.31 27.57
C GLU A 560 -40.87 -38.62 26.90
N SER A 561 -41.13 -37.75 25.91
CA SER A 561 -40.15 -36.88 25.27
C SER A 561 -39.76 -35.65 26.12
N ASP A 562 -40.36 -35.48 27.30
CA ASP A 562 -40.14 -34.34 28.20
C ASP A 562 -39.47 -34.70 29.53
N THR A 563 -38.97 -35.93 29.64
CA THR A 563 -38.19 -36.41 30.79
C THR A 563 -36.78 -35.80 30.79
N SER A 564 -36.08 -35.82 31.93
CA SER A 564 -34.66 -35.45 32.03
C SER A 564 -33.74 -36.29 31.12
N PHE A 565 -34.24 -37.41 30.59
CA PHE A 565 -33.56 -38.35 29.71
C PHE A 565 -33.85 -38.12 28.22
N SER A 566 -35.03 -37.58 27.88
CA SER A 566 -35.46 -37.42 26.50
C SER A 566 -35.04 -36.06 25.97
N GLN A 567 -33.80 -36.02 25.53
CA GLN A 567 -33.18 -34.85 24.93
C GLN A 567 -33.52 -34.87 23.42
N ASP A 568 -34.82 -34.71 23.11
CA ASP A 568 -35.33 -34.84 21.74
C ASP A 568 -34.77 -33.75 20.82
N PHE A 569 -33.97 -34.14 19.82
CA PHE A 569 -33.35 -33.21 18.87
C PHE A 569 -34.37 -32.29 18.19
N ARG A 570 -35.62 -32.73 18.00
CA ARG A 570 -36.65 -31.91 17.33
C ARG A 570 -36.98 -30.63 18.08
N LYS A 571 -36.77 -30.59 19.40
CA LYS A 571 -36.95 -29.37 20.21
C LYS A 571 -35.88 -28.31 19.92
N MET A 572 -34.70 -28.72 19.44
CA MET A 572 -33.54 -27.84 19.23
C MET A 572 -33.11 -27.72 17.77
N GLY A 573 -33.61 -28.56 16.87
CA GLY A 573 -33.18 -28.58 15.47
C GLY A 573 -33.35 -27.24 14.78
N ALA A 574 -34.49 -26.55 14.97
CA ALA A 574 -34.70 -25.21 14.41
C ALA A 574 -33.60 -24.22 14.84
N SER A 575 -33.19 -24.25 16.11
CA SER A 575 -32.09 -23.44 16.64
C SER A 575 -30.73 -23.85 16.07
N TYR A 576 -30.46 -25.16 15.97
CA TYR A 576 -29.22 -25.69 15.41
C TYR A 576 -28.99 -25.19 13.97
N PHE A 577 -29.97 -25.40 13.08
CA PHE A 577 -29.83 -25.00 11.68
C PHE A 577 -29.85 -23.48 11.51
N GLN A 578 -30.51 -22.76 12.42
CA GLN A 578 -30.47 -21.31 12.44
C GLN A 578 -29.08 -20.76 12.82
N LEU A 579 -28.42 -21.37 13.81
CA LEU A 579 -27.05 -21.03 14.17
C LEU A 579 -26.10 -21.35 13.01
N LEU A 580 -26.28 -22.48 12.33
CA LEU A 580 -25.51 -22.83 11.13
C LEU A 580 -25.65 -21.77 10.03
N ALA A 581 -26.88 -21.38 9.70
CA ALA A 581 -27.15 -20.32 8.72
C ALA A 581 -26.57 -18.96 9.14
N ALA A 582 -26.63 -18.64 10.43
CA ALA A 582 -26.04 -17.42 10.97
C ALA A 582 -24.52 -17.40 10.78
N PHE A 583 -23.80 -18.48 11.13
CA PHE A 583 -22.36 -18.57 10.95
C PHE A 583 -21.93 -18.53 9.48
N CYS A 584 -22.68 -19.18 8.59
CA CYS A 584 -22.41 -19.11 7.15
C CYS A 584 -22.48 -17.67 6.61
N SER A 585 -23.54 -16.95 6.96
CA SER A 585 -23.69 -15.56 6.52
C SER A 585 -22.66 -14.63 7.19
N LEU A 586 -22.28 -14.89 8.44
CA LEU A 586 -21.23 -14.13 9.12
C LEU A 586 -19.85 -14.34 8.49
N ALA A 587 -19.53 -15.58 8.11
CA ALA A 587 -18.30 -15.90 7.39
C ALA A 587 -18.27 -15.21 6.01
N GLU A 588 -19.38 -15.26 5.28
CA GLU A 588 -19.53 -14.59 3.98
C GLU A 588 -19.27 -13.08 4.09
N MET A 589 -19.98 -12.40 4.99
CA MET A 589 -19.82 -10.95 5.20
C MET A 589 -18.39 -10.62 5.63
N ASN A 590 -17.83 -11.36 6.60
CA ASN A 590 -16.47 -11.10 7.07
C ASN A 590 -15.42 -11.18 5.94
N ILE A 591 -15.50 -12.21 5.08
CA ILE A 591 -14.56 -12.37 3.96
C ILE A 591 -14.82 -11.34 2.87
N ALA A 592 -16.09 -11.05 2.53
CA ALA A 592 -16.44 -10.04 1.54
C ALA A 592 -15.95 -8.64 1.96
N ASP A 593 -16.14 -8.27 3.23
CA ASP A 593 -15.66 -7.02 3.80
C ASP A 593 -14.13 -6.93 3.73
N ALA A 594 -13.44 -7.97 4.23
CA ALA A 594 -11.99 -8.01 4.23
C ALA A 594 -11.41 -7.97 2.81
N GLN A 595 -12.03 -8.66 1.85
CA GLN A 595 -11.66 -8.64 0.44
C GLN A 595 -11.84 -7.24 -0.15
N HIS A 596 -12.99 -6.59 0.10
CA HIS A 596 -13.24 -5.24 -0.38
C HIS A 596 -12.21 -4.24 0.16
N ILE A 597 -11.87 -4.34 1.44
CA ILE A 597 -10.83 -3.51 2.07
C ILE A 597 -9.48 -3.79 1.41
N PHE A 598 -9.05 -5.05 1.38
CA PHE A 598 -7.75 -5.45 0.85
C PHE A 598 -7.56 -5.03 -0.62
N LEU A 599 -8.57 -5.21 -1.46
CA LEU A 599 -8.51 -4.86 -2.88
C LEU A 599 -8.49 -3.35 -3.13
N ASN A 600 -9.02 -2.54 -2.19
CA ASN A 600 -8.95 -1.09 -2.24
C ASN A 600 -7.74 -0.51 -1.48
N THR A 601 -7.06 -1.30 -0.65
CA THR A 601 -5.78 -0.92 -0.04
C THR A 601 -4.76 -0.64 -1.14
N GLU A 602 -4.01 0.44 -0.95
CA GLU A 602 -3.02 0.91 -1.88
C GLU A 602 -1.67 0.18 -1.72
N PHE A 603 -1.15 -0.34 -2.83
CA PHE A 603 0.24 -0.78 -2.97
C PHE A 603 1.12 0.43 -3.27
N ILE A 604 2.03 0.75 -2.34
CA ILE A 604 2.85 1.97 -2.39
C ILE A 604 4.28 1.61 -2.79
N ASN A 605 4.77 2.20 -3.87
CA ASN A 605 6.18 2.11 -4.27
C ASN A 605 6.61 3.35 -5.06
N ASP A 606 7.74 3.94 -4.69
CA ASP A 606 8.29 5.15 -5.33
C ASP A 606 9.03 4.85 -6.64
N ARG A 607 9.35 3.57 -6.86
CA ARG A 607 9.99 3.04 -8.06
C ARG A 607 9.38 1.70 -8.45
N VAL A 608 9.52 1.32 -9.70
CA VAL A 608 9.10 -0.01 -10.15
C VAL A 608 9.97 -1.07 -9.46
N PRO A 609 9.40 -1.96 -8.63
CA PRO A 609 10.15 -3.06 -8.02
C PRO A 609 10.48 -4.12 -9.06
N SER A 610 11.55 -4.87 -8.85
CA SER A 610 11.83 -6.03 -9.70
C SER A 610 10.79 -7.13 -9.49
N LEU A 611 10.56 -7.93 -10.53
CA LEU A 611 9.56 -9.00 -10.50
C LEU A 611 9.68 -9.94 -9.28
N PRO A 612 10.88 -10.40 -8.87
CA PRO A 612 11.00 -11.23 -7.66
C PRO A 612 10.58 -10.51 -6.38
N HIS A 613 10.94 -9.23 -6.24
CA HIS A 613 10.55 -8.41 -5.09
C HIS A 613 9.05 -8.12 -5.08
N PHE A 614 8.48 -7.81 -6.24
CA PHE A 614 7.05 -7.60 -6.40
C PHE A 614 6.24 -8.84 -5.99
N ILE A 615 6.64 -10.04 -6.47
CA ILE A 615 6.01 -11.31 -6.10
C ILE A 615 6.15 -11.57 -4.59
N GLN A 616 7.33 -11.31 -4.02
CA GLN A 616 7.56 -11.51 -2.59
C GLN A 616 6.68 -10.59 -1.73
N GLN A 617 6.60 -9.31 -2.07
CA GLN A 617 5.75 -8.33 -1.38
C GLN A 617 4.27 -8.71 -1.51
N THR A 618 3.84 -9.09 -2.71
CA THR A 618 2.47 -9.53 -2.98
C THR A 618 2.09 -10.76 -2.15
N LYS A 619 2.99 -11.75 -2.04
CA LYS A 619 2.78 -12.93 -1.18
C LYS A 619 2.65 -12.56 0.28
N ALA A 620 3.55 -11.70 0.79
CA ALA A 620 3.49 -11.24 2.18
C ALA A 620 2.18 -10.50 2.49
N MET A 621 1.73 -9.64 1.57
CA MET A 621 0.44 -8.95 1.67
C MET A 621 -0.74 -9.92 1.67
N MET A 622 -0.72 -10.94 0.79
CA MET A 622 -1.75 -11.96 0.74
C MET A 622 -1.81 -12.80 2.03
N THR A 623 -0.66 -13.21 2.55
CA THR A 623 -0.58 -13.93 3.84
C THR A 623 -1.13 -13.08 4.98
N SER A 624 -0.72 -11.81 5.06
CA SER A 624 -1.23 -10.88 6.07
C SER A 624 -2.75 -10.66 5.95
N PHE A 625 -3.28 -10.54 4.73
CA PHE A 625 -4.71 -10.45 4.48
C PHE A 625 -5.48 -11.67 5.01
N ILE A 626 -5.00 -12.88 4.69
CA ILE A 626 -5.63 -14.14 5.13
C ILE A 626 -5.59 -14.26 6.66
N ASP A 627 -4.42 -14.04 7.27
CA ASP A 627 -4.22 -14.21 8.71
C ASP A 627 -5.04 -13.20 9.52
N THR A 628 -5.10 -11.94 9.07
CA THR A 628 -5.89 -10.88 9.72
C THR A 628 -7.39 -11.20 9.61
N THR A 629 -7.87 -11.59 8.43
CA THR A 629 -9.28 -11.95 8.21
C THR A 629 -9.71 -13.11 9.13
N LYS A 630 -8.84 -14.09 9.32
CA LYS A 630 -9.07 -15.22 10.23
C LYS A 630 -9.09 -14.77 11.69
N TYR A 631 -8.09 -14.01 12.10
CA TYR A 631 -7.99 -13.52 13.47
C TYR A 631 -9.21 -12.69 13.87
N ASP A 632 -9.64 -11.78 13.02
CA ASP A 632 -10.80 -10.91 13.27
C ASP A 632 -12.10 -11.70 13.42
N PHE A 633 -12.28 -12.74 12.60
CA PHE A 633 -13.42 -13.64 12.71
C PHE A 633 -13.40 -14.40 14.05
N LEU A 634 -12.24 -14.96 14.42
CA LEU A 634 -12.07 -15.71 15.67
C LEU A 634 -12.26 -14.83 16.90
N GLN A 635 -11.79 -13.60 16.88
CA GLN A 635 -12.02 -12.64 17.96
C GLN A 635 -13.51 -12.37 18.12
N THR A 636 -14.22 -12.10 17.01
CA THR A 636 -15.66 -11.87 17.02
C THR A 636 -16.39 -13.10 17.57
N PHE A 637 -16.03 -14.30 17.10
CA PHE A 637 -16.57 -15.57 17.57
C PHE A 637 -16.38 -15.79 19.07
N ASN A 638 -15.16 -15.60 19.58
CA ASN A 638 -14.83 -15.81 20.99
C ASN A 638 -15.60 -14.85 21.91
N TRP A 639 -15.75 -13.58 21.50
CA TRP A 639 -16.58 -12.61 22.22
C TRP A 639 -18.04 -13.06 22.30
N MET A 640 -18.61 -13.51 21.17
CA MET A 640 -19.98 -14.01 21.15
C MET A 640 -20.12 -15.26 22.04
N ARG A 641 -19.17 -16.19 21.98
CA ARG A 641 -19.14 -17.38 22.84
C ARG A 641 -19.16 -17.00 24.32
N LEU A 642 -18.34 -16.03 24.73
CA LEU A 642 -18.31 -15.56 26.13
C LEU A 642 -19.67 -14.98 26.55
N ILE A 643 -20.25 -14.08 25.76
CA ILE A 643 -21.52 -13.44 26.11
C ILE A 643 -22.65 -14.47 26.27
N PHE A 644 -22.83 -15.36 25.29
CA PHE A 644 -23.97 -16.26 25.29
C PHE A 644 -23.80 -17.47 26.23
N LEU A 645 -22.59 -17.99 26.40
CA LEU A 645 -22.38 -19.19 27.22
C LEU A 645 -22.06 -18.92 28.69
N THR A 646 -21.50 -17.76 29.03
CA THR A 646 -21.08 -17.47 30.42
C THR A 646 -22.02 -16.55 31.19
N SER A 647 -22.95 -15.87 30.51
CA SER A 647 -23.91 -14.94 31.15
C SER A 647 -25.18 -15.62 31.68
N TYR A 648 -25.29 -16.96 31.62
CA TYR A 648 -26.42 -17.75 32.12
C TYR A 648 -27.80 -17.25 31.66
N LEU A 649 -27.87 -16.69 30.45
CA LEU A 649 -29.09 -16.11 29.89
C LEU A 649 -30.12 -17.20 29.63
N TYR A 650 -31.35 -17.02 30.10
CA TYR A 650 -32.42 -18.00 29.89
C TYR A 650 -32.70 -18.16 28.39
N ASN A 651 -32.83 -19.40 27.95
CA ASN A 651 -33.23 -19.70 26.58
C ASN A 651 -34.68 -20.19 26.52
N GLY A 652 -35.34 -19.91 25.40
CA GLY A 652 -36.74 -20.24 25.16
C GLY A 652 -37.01 -21.74 25.03
N LEU A 653 -35.96 -22.56 24.96
CA LEU A 653 -36.04 -24.02 24.92
C LEU A 653 -35.94 -24.67 26.31
N ASN A 654 -35.72 -23.87 27.37
CA ASN A 654 -35.54 -24.34 28.74
C ASN A 654 -34.40 -25.39 28.90
N THR A 655 -33.35 -25.29 28.08
CA THR A 655 -32.22 -26.23 28.08
C THR A 655 -31.19 -25.90 29.16
N ASN A 656 -31.13 -24.65 29.65
CA ASN A 656 -30.28 -24.30 30.80
C ASN A 656 -31.03 -24.23 32.12
N VAL A 657 -32.32 -23.87 32.11
CA VAL A 657 -33.13 -23.66 33.32
C VAL A 657 -34.49 -24.32 33.18
N GLY A 658 -34.87 -25.12 34.18
CA GLY A 658 -36.22 -25.61 34.40
C GLY A 658 -37.00 -24.64 35.29
N ILE A 659 -38.26 -24.38 34.93
CA ILE A 659 -39.14 -23.46 35.66
C ILE A 659 -40.33 -24.25 36.18
N SER A 660 -40.55 -24.22 37.49
CA SER A 660 -41.70 -24.86 38.14
C SER A 660 -42.38 -23.89 39.09
N ILE A 661 -43.60 -24.24 39.49
CA ILE A 661 -44.30 -23.54 40.55
C ILE A 661 -44.36 -24.45 41.78
N ASN A 662 -43.98 -23.92 42.93
CA ASN A 662 -44.08 -24.66 44.18
C ASN A 662 -45.51 -24.61 44.75
N GLU A 663 -45.74 -25.36 45.82
CA GLU A 663 -47.04 -25.44 46.51
C GLU A 663 -47.54 -24.08 47.03
N HIS A 664 -46.65 -23.08 47.17
CA HIS A 664 -46.96 -21.72 47.59
C HIS A 664 -47.22 -20.77 46.41
N SER A 665 -47.41 -21.28 45.19
CA SER A 665 -47.57 -20.48 43.97
C SER A 665 -46.38 -19.57 43.64
N GLN A 666 -45.19 -19.89 44.13
CA GLN A 666 -43.96 -19.17 43.80
C GLN A 666 -43.26 -19.86 42.64
N VAL A 667 -42.71 -19.05 41.73
CA VAL A 667 -41.88 -19.53 40.62
C VAL A 667 -40.53 -19.95 41.17
N ILE A 668 -40.14 -21.20 40.96
CA ILE A 668 -38.82 -21.74 41.25
C ILE A 668 -38.10 -21.99 39.93
N THR A 669 -36.86 -21.50 39.84
CA THR A 669 -35.94 -21.76 38.74
C THR A 669 -34.84 -22.70 39.19
N ASN A 670 -34.70 -23.84 38.54
CA ASN A 670 -33.64 -24.81 38.80
C ASN A 670 -32.77 -24.95 37.56
N PHE A 671 -31.46 -24.79 37.69
CA PHE A 671 -30.54 -25.07 36.58
C PHE A 671 -30.64 -26.54 36.17
N ARG A 672 -30.65 -26.78 34.85
CA ARG A 672 -30.73 -28.11 34.28
C ARG A 672 -29.45 -28.89 34.60
N LYS A 673 -29.65 -30.15 34.96
CA LYS A 673 -28.60 -31.16 35.06
C LYS A 673 -28.81 -32.14 33.92
N TYR A 674 -27.76 -32.42 33.17
CA TYR A 674 -27.77 -33.43 32.12
C TYR A 674 -27.07 -34.67 32.63
N ASP A 675 -27.75 -35.80 32.53
CA ASP A 675 -27.18 -37.11 32.78
C ASP A 675 -26.53 -37.59 31.47
N ILE A 676 -25.21 -37.78 31.48
CA ILE A 676 -24.44 -38.21 30.31
C ILE A 676 -24.52 -39.73 30.22
N VAL A 677 -25.26 -40.21 29.21
CA VAL A 677 -25.48 -41.62 28.91
C VAL A 677 -24.49 -42.07 27.82
N SER A 678 -23.79 -43.19 28.04
CA SER A 678 -22.81 -43.70 27.07
C SER A 678 -23.19 -45.04 26.43
N ILE A 679 -24.12 -45.82 27.01
CA ILE A 679 -24.48 -47.16 26.50
C ILE A 679 -25.97 -47.47 26.75
N ILE A 680 -26.67 -47.99 25.73
CA ILE A 680 -27.92 -48.74 25.89
C ILE A 680 -27.52 -50.21 25.96
N GLN A 681 -27.62 -50.83 27.13
CA GLN A 681 -27.41 -52.27 27.27
C GLN A 681 -28.74 -52.88 27.74
N ASP A 682 -29.28 -53.82 26.96
CA ASP A 682 -30.57 -54.48 27.23
C ASP A 682 -31.76 -53.52 27.44
N GLY A 683 -31.81 -52.41 26.70
CA GLY A 683 -32.89 -51.41 26.79
C GLY A 683 -32.79 -50.47 28.00
N PHE A 684 -31.75 -50.60 28.83
CA PHE A 684 -31.49 -49.69 29.95
C PHE A 684 -30.37 -48.70 29.61
N MET A 685 -30.61 -47.42 29.90
CA MET A 685 -29.62 -46.35 29.79
C MET A 685 -28.83 -46.23 31.09
N ILE A 686 -27.50 -46.39 31.03
CA ILE A 686 -26.61 -46.20 32.19
C ILE A 686 -25.96 -44.82 32.11
N ALA A 687 -26.21 -43.96 33.10
CA ALA A 687 -25.57 -42.66 33.26
C ALA A 687 -24.25 -42.80 34.04
N TYR A 688 -23.15 -42.27 33.49
CA TYR A 688 -21.82 -42.34 34.13
C TYR A 688 -21.39 -41.01 34.76
N HIS A 689 -21.95 -39.89 34.30
CA HIS A 689 -21.62 -38.57 34.79
C HIS A 689 -22.84 -37.65 34.68
N THR A 690 -22.94 -36.68 35.59
CA THR A 690 -23.97 -35.66 35.57
C THR A 690 -23.30 -34.31 35.44
N CYS A 691 -23.64 -33.52 34.42
CA CYS A 691 -23.13 -32.16 34.28
C CYS A 691 -24.22 -31.15 34.67
N ASN A 692 -23.84 -30.05 35.30
CA ASN A 692 -24.76 -29.00 35.76
C ASN A 692 -24.51 -27.72 34.97
N CYS A 693 -25.57 -27.16 34.38
CA CYS A 693 -25.50 -25.89 33.65
C CYS A 693 -25.16 -24.69 34.54
N GLU A 694 -25.32 -24.77 35.85
CA GLU A 694 -24.91 -23.74 36.79
C GLU A 694 -23.39 -23.65 36.96
N THR A 695 -22.70 -24.79 36.95
CA THR A 695 -21.26 -24.83 37.26
C THR A 695 -20.40 -24.92 36.00
N ASN A 696 -20.91 -25.58 34.95
CA ASN A 696 -20.17 -25.88 33.72
C ASN A 696 -21.01 -25.62 32.45
N PRO A 697 -21.55 -24.40 32.22
CA PRO A 697 -22.48 -24.14 31.11
C PRO A 697 -21.88 -24.35 29.72
N VAL A 698 -20.55 -24.28 29.59
CA VAL A 698 -19.84 -24.39 28.30
C VAL A 698 -19.64 -25.86 27.91
N THR A 699 -19.17 -26.68 28.85
CA THR A 699 -18.74 -28.08 28.62
C THR A 699 -19.81 -29.10 28.99
N CYS A 700 -20.94 -28.64 29.52
CA CYS A 700 -22.05 -29.50 29.87
C CYS A 700 -22.91 -29.75 28.64
N SER A 701 -22.68 -30.90 28.02
CA SER A 701 -23.49 -31.41 26.92
C SER A 701 -23.87 -32.87 27.10
N ALA A 702 -24.88 -33.29 26.35
CA ALA A 702 -25.31 -34.66 26.28
C ALA A 702 -25.75 -35.03 24.85
N ILE A 703 -25.79 -36.33 24.58
CA ILE A 703 -26.10 -36.87 23.25
C ILE A 703 -27.62 -36.83 23.06
N PRO A 704 -28.14 -36.15 22.01
CA PRO A 704 -29.56 -36.16 21.72
C PRO A 704 -30.06 -37.56 21.38
N SER A 705 -31.29 -37.83 21.81
CA SER A 705 -32.07 -38.95 21.33
C SER A 705 -33.14 -38.47 20.36
N LEU A 706 -33.47 -39.29 19.37
CA LEU A 706 -34.65 -39.11 18.53
C LEU A 706 -35.67 -40.16 18.94
N TYR A 707 -36.87 -39.72 19.30
CA TYR A 707 -37.96 -40.63 19.53
C TYR A 707 -38.59 -41.02 18.18
N ILE A 708 -38.39 -42.27 17.78
CA ILE A 708 -38.99 -42.86 16.56
C ILE A 708 -40.16 -43.73 17.04
N ASN A 709 -41.39 -43.19 16.93
CA ASN A 709 -42.58 -43.96 17.32
C ASN A 709 -42.86 -45.02 16.25
N THR A 710 -42.74 -46.31 16.60
CA THR A 710 -43.28 -47.41 15.81
C THR A 710 -44.58 -47.87 16.45
N SER A 711 -45.53 -48.22 15.60
CA SER A 711 -46.96 -48.40 15.85
C SER A 711 -47.39 -49.53 16.81
N ASP A 712 -46.52 -50.05 17.68
CA ASP A 712 -46.84 -51.14 18.62
C ASP A 712 -46.41 -50.82 20.05
N LEU A 713 -47.37 -50.40 20.87
CA LEU A 713 -47.27 -50.04 22.29
C LEU A 713 -46.82 -51.17 23.24
N ASN A 714 -46.29 -52.30 22.74
CA ASN A 714 -45.93 -53.46 23.56
C ASN A 714 -44.53 -54.03 23.34
N ASN A 715 -43.71 -53.51 22.42
CA ASN A 715 -42.32 -53.99 22.29
C ASN A 715 -41.36 -52.82 22.04
N ASN A 716 -40.56 -52.52 23.07
CA ASN A 716 -39.32 -51.72 23.06
C ASN A 716 -39.37 -50.34 22.39
N ASN A 717 -39.43 -49.28 23.22
CA ASN A 717 -39.18 -47.90 22.80
C ASN A 717 -37.82 -47.79 22.09
N GLU A 718 -37.80 -47.66 20.76
CA GLU A 718 -36.57 -47.47 19.99
C GLU A 718 -36.18 -45.99 19.97
N TYR A 719 -35.03 -45.68 20.59
CA TYR A 719 -34.39 -44.37 20.53
C TYR A 719 -33.23 -44.42 19.55
N LEU A 720 -33.19 -43.49 18.58
CA LEU A 720 -32.01 -43.28 17.77
C LEU A 720 -31.08 -42.28 18.48
N LEU A 721 -29.92 -42.75 18.92
CA LEU A 721 -28.89 -41.90 19.52
C LEU A 721 -28.04 -41.24 18.44
N PHE A 722 -28.10 -39.92 18.36
CA PHE A 722 -27.25 -39.14 17.46
C PHE A 722 -25.88 -38.92 18.12
N LYS A 723 -25.02 -39.94 18.18
CA LYS A 723 -23.68 -39.88 18.83
C LYS A 723 -22.74 -38.77 18.33
N ILE A 724 -23.11 -38.11 17.24
CA ILE A 724 -22.33 -37.11 16.50
C ILE A 724 -22.86 -35.68 16.79
N LEU A 725 -24.09 -35.57 17.31
CA LEU A 725 -24.72 -34.33 17.73
C LEU A 725 -24.64 -34.18 19.25
N HIS A 726 -24.65 -32.94 19.72
CA HIS A 726 -24.61 -32.61 21.13
C HIS A 726 -25.70 -31.60 21.48
N LEU A 727 -26.32 -31.77 22.65
CA LEU A 727 -27.22 -30.83 23.27
C LEU A 727 -26.53 -30.23 24.47
N GLY A 728 -26.27 -28.92 24.43
CA GLY A 728 -25.62 -28.20 25.51
C GLY A 728 -26.61 -27.43 26.37
N CYS A 729 -26.08 -26.78 27.41
CA CYS A 729 -26.87 -25.87 28.24
C CYS A 729 -27.53 -24.74 27.43
N SER A 730 -26.92 -24.31 26.33
CA SER A 730 -27.59 -23.51 25.30
C SER A 730 -27.50 -24.19 23.93
N PRO A 731 -28.42 -23.87 23.01
CA PRO A 731 -28.31 -24.31 21.61
C PRO A 731 -26.94 -24.01 20.99
N LEU A 732 -26.34 -22.85 21.30
CA LEU A 732 -25.00 -22.50 20.84
C LEU A 732 -23.92 -23.45 21.38
N SER A 733 -23.94 -23.80 22.68
CA SER A 733 -22.99 -24.76 23.26
C SER A 733 -23.11 -26.13 22.57
N GLY A 734 -24.33 -26.66 22.43
CA GLY A 734 -24.55 -27.95 21.75
C GLY A 734 -24.16 -27.93 20.27
N PHE A 735 -24.42 -26.81 19.58
CA PHE A 735 -24.01 -26.61 18.20
C PHE A 735 -22.49 -26.68 18.02
N LEU A 736 -21.73 -26.00 18.90
CA LEU A 736 -20.27 -25.95 18.81
C LEU A 736 -19.61 -27.31 19.08
N GLU A 737 -20.15 -28.09 20.01
CA GLU A 737 -19.64 -29.43 20.33
C GLU A 737 -20.06 -30.50 19.32
N SER A 738 -21.12 -30.25 18.53
CA SER A 738 -21.58 -31.18 17.50
C SER A 738 -20.52 -31.38 16.40
N LYS A 739 -20.30 -32.63 15.98
CA LYS A 739 -19.42 -32.91 14.84
C LYS A 739 -20.13 -32.69 13.51
N THR A 740 -19.35 -32.46 12.46
CA THR A 740 -19.89 -32.08 11.14
C THR A 740 -20.11 -33.27 10.21
N ALA A 741 -19.60 -34.46 10.55
CA ALA A 741 -19.65 -35.65 9.70
C ALA A 741 -21.07 -36.06 9.29
N TRP A 742 -22.07 -35.86 10.16
CA TRP A 742 -23.46 -36.23 9.84
C TRP A 742 -24.08 -35.37 8.74
N TRP A 743 -23.51 -34.20 8.39
CA TRP A 743 -23.99 -33.40 7.25
C TRP A 743 -23.88 -34.14 5.91
N TYR A 744 -23.03 -35.16 5.86
CA TYR A 744 -22.75 -35.98 4.68
C TYR A 744 -23.55 -37.30 4.69
N ASP A 745 -24.11 -37.69 5.83
CA ASP A 745 -24.80 -38.96 5.99
C ASP A 745 -26.29 -38.82 5.63
N ILE A 746 -26.68 -39.45 4.53
CA ILE A 746 -28.06 -39.47 4.06
C ILE A 746 -29.03 -40.07 5.08
N THR A 747 -28.56 -41.07 5.84
CA THR A 747 -29.35 -41.77 6.85
C THR A 747 -29.77 -40.80 7.94
N TYR A 748 -28.83 -39.99 8.45
CA TYR A 748 -29.10 -39.00 9.49
C TYR A 748 -30.13 -37.96 9.03
N MET A 749 -29.99 -37.48 7.78
CA MET A 749 -30.92 -36.51 7.18
C MET A 749 -32.33 -37.07 7.02
N GLU A 750 -32.47 -38.27 6.47
CA GLU A 750 -33.76 -38.93 6.28
C GLU A 750 -34.48 -39.18 7.60
N HIS A 751 -33.77 -39.60 8.66
CA HIS A 751 -34.36 -39.79 9.98
C HIS A 751 -34.85 -38.48 10.60
N ILE A 752 -34.05 -37.40 10.51
CA ILE A 752 -34.48 -36.06 10.97
C ILE A 752 -35.73 -35.64 10.20
N GLN A 753 -35.71 -35.72 8.87
CA GLN A 753 -36.82 -35.30 8.04
C GLN A 753 -38.11 -36.12 8.30
N ALA A 754 -37.98 -37.45 8.41
CA ALA A 754 -39.10 -38.34 8.69
C ALA A 754 -39.75 -38.01 10.04
N THR A 755 -38.95 -37.83 11.09
CA THR A 755 -39.49 -37.57 12.44
C THR A 755 -40.12 -36.20 12.62
N TYR A 756 -39.71 -35.18 11.87
CA TYR A 756 -40.46 -33.92 11.79
C TYR A 756 -41.75 -34.07 10.99
N SER A 757 -41.73 -34.82 9.88
CA SER A 757 -42.92 -35.05 9.03
C SER A 757 -44.03 -35.81 9.75
N MET A 758 -43.67 -36.64 10.74
CA MET A 758 -44.63 -37.34 11.61
C MET A 758 -45.37 -36.42 12.57
N VAL A 759 -44.89 -35.20 12.81
CA VAL A 759 -45.45 -34.28 13.81
C VAL A 759 -45.98 -32.99 13.17
N ILE A 760 -45.37 -32.56 12.06
CA ILE A 760 -45.78 -31.39 11.28
C ILE A 760 -46.70 -31.86 10.15
N HIS A 761 -48.01 -31.90 10.42
CA HIS A 761 -49.00 -32.32 9.42
C HIS A 761 -49.52 -31.20 8.52
N THR A 762 -49.20 -29.94 8.85
CA THR A 762 -49.76 -28.75 8.22
C THR A 762 -48.97 -28.27 7.00
N GLN A 763 -47.75 -28.75 6.81
CA GLN A 763 -46.84 -28.33 5.75
C GLN A 763 -46.14 -29.54 5.11
N ARG A 764 -45.88 -29.47 3.81
CA ARG A 764 -45.11 -30.50 3.10
C ARG A 764 -43.64 -30.38 3.49
N SER A 765 -43.02 -31.49 3.89
CA SER A 765 -41.59 -31.52 4.17
C SER A 765 -40.76 -31.12 2.95
N PRO A 766 -39.83 -30.16 3.09
CA PRO A 766 -38.82 -29.86 2.07
C PRO A 766 -37.92 -31.07 1.83
N ASN A 767 -37.46 -31.26 0.60
CA ASN A 767 -36.52 -32.34 0.26
C ASN A 767 -35.08 -31.86 0.50
N ILE A 768 -34.48 -32.28 1.61
CA ILE A 768 -33.11 -31.90 1.98
C ILE A 768 -32.12 -32.98 1.52
N LYS A 769 -30.98 -32.56 0.96
CA LYS A 769 -29.93 -33.49 0.52
C LYS A 769 -28.69 -33.43 1.42
N PRO A 770 -27.98 -34.56 1.61
CA PRO A 770 -26.68 -34.56 2.27
C PRO A 770 -25.65 -33.79 1.43
N LEU A 771 -24.58 -33.35 2.10
CA LEU A 771 -23.43 -32.72 1.46
C LEU A 771 -22.64 -33.73 0.61
N ASN A 772 -21.88 -33.24 -0.37
CA ASN A 772 -21.11 -34.10 -1.26
C ASN A 772 -19.77 -34.48 -0.64
N GLU A 773 -19.58 -35.75 -0.30
CA GLU A 773 -18.34 -36.32 0.24
C GLU A 773 -17.14 -36.26 -0.72
N SER A 774 -17.40 -36.24 -2.04
CA SER A 774 -16.35 -36.22 -3.06
C SER A 774 -15.71 -34.85 -3.28
N LYS A 775 -16.30 -33.77 -2.74
CA LYS A 775 -15.69 -32.44 -2.70
C LYS A 775 -14.79 -32.38 -1.46
N SER A 776 -13.48 -32.43 -1.67
CA SER A 776 -12.48 -32.34 -0.59
C SER A 776 -12.74 -31.11 0.29
N THR A 777 -13.06 -31.36 1.55
CA THR A 777 -12.99 -30.36 2.61
C THR A 777 -11.65 -30.58 3.30
N GLN A 778 -10.89 -29.51 3.49
CA GLN A 778 -9.63 -29.54 4.24
C GLN A 778 -9.80 -29.98 5.73
N PHE A 779 -11.06 -30.17 6.16
CA PHE A 779 -11.47 -30.56 7.50
C PHE A 779 -12.27 -31.86 7.38
N GLY A 780 -11.72 -32.95 7.95
CA GLY A 780 -12.40 -34.23 8.11
C GLY A 780 -12.65 -34.51 9.59
N ASP A 781 -13.87 -34.92 9.92
CA ASP A 781 -14.32 -35.38 11.25
C ASP A 781 -13.97 -34.44 12.44
N THR A 782 -14.08 -33.13 12.22
CA THR A 782 -13.87 -32.10 13.25
C THR A 782 -15.19 -31.68 13.92
N ASN A 783 -15.13 -31.16 15.14
CA ASN A 783 -16.28 -30.48 15.73
C ASN A 783 -16.51 -29.13 15.01
N THR A 784 -17.67 -28.52 15.26
CA THR A 784 -18.04 -27.25 14.61
C THR A 784 -17.13 -26.10 15.07
N GLU A 785 -16.66 -26.13 16.32
CA GLU A 785 -15.69 -25.16 16.85
C GLU A 785 -14.35 -25.19 16.11
N ASP A 786 -13.79 -26.36 15.86
CA ASP A 786 -12.52 -26.60 15.18
C ASP A 786 -12.60 -26.21 13.69
N LEU A 787 -13.77 -26.42 13.08
CA LEU A 787 -14.07 -25.95 11.72
C LEU A 787 -14.05 -24.41 11.65
N LEU A 788 -14.52 -23.74 12.71
CA LEU A 788 -14.44 -22.28 12.83
C LEU A 788 -13.01 -21.82 13.19
N GLY A 789 -12.19 -22.68 13.80
CA GLY A 789 -10.86 -22.43 14.36
C GLY A 789 -9.63 -22.56 13.44
N SER A 790 -9.69 -23.41 12.41
CA SER A 790 -8.46 -23.93 11.76
C SER A 790 -8.23 -23.45 10.32
N SER A 791 -6.96 -23.10 10.01
CA SER A 791 -6.34 -23.04 8.67
C SER A 791 -4.86 -22.66 8.82
N SER A 792 -3.93 -23.44 8.27
CA SER A 792 -2.50 -23.10 8.15
C SER A 792 -1.82 -23.93 7.05
N ILE A 793 -0.85 -23.34 6.32
CA ILE A 793 0.17 -24.06 5.53
C ILE A 793 1.49 -23.26 5.57
N ASP A 794 2.59 -23.97 5.74
CA ASP A 794 3.99 -23.50 5.89
C ASP A 794 4.86 -23.94 4.67
N VAL A 795 5.92 -23.19 4.34
CA VAL A 795 6.91 -23.56 3.28
C VAL A 795 8.33 -23.10 3.62
N ARG A 796 9.30 -24.02 3.55
CA ARG A 796 10.77 -23.83 3.73
C ARG A 796 11.55 -23.90 2.42
N SER A 797 12.73 -23.24 2.37
CA SER A 797 13.76 -23.40 1.32
C SER A 797 15.18 -23.11 1.86
N ARG A 798 16.22 -23.78 1.30
CA ARG A 798 17.66 -23.76 1.69
C ARG A 798 18.59 -23.46 0.49
N ASN A 799 19.52 -22.52 0.72
CA ASN A 799 21.00 -22.48 0.54
C ASN A 799 21.80 -22.87 -0.73
N PHE A 800 22.92 -22.09 -0.89
CA PHE A 800 24.33 -22.44 -1.24
C PHE A 800 24.88 -21.98 -2.64
N PRO A 801 26.22 -21.93 -2.93
CA PRO A 801 27.23 -20.92 -2.51
C PRO A 801 28.25 -20.42 -3.62
N ARG A 802 29.16 -19.50 -3.21
CA ARG A 802 30.63 -19.29 -3.47
C ARG A 802 31.31 -19.02 -4.86
N ASN A 803 31.98 -17.86 -4.90
CA ASN A 803 33.39 -17.49 -5.24
C ASN A 803 34.19 -18.13 -6.40
N ILE A 804 34.79 -17.27 -7.26
CA ILE A 804 36.13 -17.45 -7.89
C ILE A 804 36.76 -16.05 -8.19
N TYR A 805 37.82 -15.64 -7.47
CA TYR A 805 38.64 -14.43 -7.77
C TYR A 805 40.14 -14.68 -7.53
N ASP A 806 40.70 -15.72 -8.17
CA ASP A 806 42.13 -16.06 -8.04
C ASP A 806 42.85 -16.15 -9.39
N LYS A 807 42.40 -15.39 -10.41
CA LYS A 807 42.87 -15.65 -11.79
C LYS A 807 43.35 -14.49 -12.64
N ILE A 808 43.73 -13.34 -12.08
CA ILE A 808 44.30 -12.26 -12.91
C ILE A 808 45.44 -11.51 -12.18
N LYS A 809 46.58 -12.17 -11.97
CA LYS A 809 47.82 -11.52 -11.48
C LYS A 809 48.99 -11.57 -12.49
N ASN A 810 48.80 -12.07 -13.71
CA ASN A 810 49.91 -12.20 -14.66
C ASN A 810 49.53 -11.60 -16.02
N PHE A 811 49.89 -10.33 -16.26
CA PHE A 811 49.88 -9.77 -17.61
C PHE A 811 51.13 -8.91 -17.82
N ASN A 812 52.01 -9.37 -18.70
CA ASN A 812 53.24 -8.68 -19.08
C ASN A 812 53.18 -8.45 -20.59
N ILE A 813 53.36 -7.19 -21.00
CA ILE A 813 53.14 -6.77 -22.39
C ILE A 813 54.51 -6.77 -23.08
N TYR A 814 54.65 -7.67 -24.05
CA TYR A 814 55.77 -7.91 -24.97
C TYR A 814 56.77 -9.00 -24.56
N GLU A 815 56.60 -10.18 -25.15
CA GLU A 815 57.63 -11.21 -25.31
C GLU A 815 57.77 -11.51 -26.81
N ILE A 816 58.94 -11.24 -27.40
CA ILE A 816 59.39 -11.85 -28.65
C ILE A 816 60.90 -12.09 -28.53
N GLU A 817 61.32 -13.32 -28.84
CA GLU A 817 62.69 -13.83 -28.79
C GLU A 817 63.66 -13.09 -29.74
N SER A 818 64.79 -12.64 -29.19
CA SER A 818 65.95 -12.18 -29.96
C SER A 818 67.22 -12.34 -29.11
N THR A 819 68.25 -12.98 -29.66
CA THR A 819 69.50 -13.38 -28.96
C THR A 819 70.62 -12.34 -29.05
N ASP A 820 70.32 -11.05 -28.87
CA ASP A 820 71.35 -10.00 -28.81
C ASP A 820 71.26 -9.18 -27.50
N ASN A 821 72.30 -9.30 -26.68
CA ASN A 821 72.39 -8.70 -25.34
C ASN A 821 72.51 -7.16 -25.33
N THR A 822 72.72 -6.51 -26.48
CA THR A 822 72.70 -5.05 -26.57
C THR A 822 71.31 -4.47 -26.87
N HIS A 823 70.41 -5.28 -27.48
CA HIS A 823 69.05 -4.86 -27.84
C HIS A 823 68.06 -4.98 -26.66
N ILE A 824 68.25 -5.94 -25.76
CA ILE A 824 67.42 -6.14 -24.55
C ILE A 824 67.63 -5.00 -23.52
N ARG A 825 68.84 -4.44 -23.46
CA ARG A 825 69.17 -3.35 -22.51
C ARG A 825 68.65 -1.98 -22.99
N GLN A 826 68.51 -1.76 -24.29
CA GLN A 826 67.89 -0.54 -24.84
C GLN A 826 66.36 -0.56 -24.71
N GLN A 827 65.71 -1.72 -24.86
CA GLN A 827 64.25 -1.82 -24.77
C GLN A 827 63.71 -1.60 -23.34
N GLN A 828 64.43 -2.03 -22.30
CA GLN A 828 64.06 -1.70 -20.91
C GLN A 828 64.27 -0.22 -20.56
N ILE A 829 65.16 0.48 -21.28
CA ILE A 829 65.38 1.92 -21.11
C ILE A 829 64.29 2.72 -21.82
N TYR A 830 63.86 2.32 -23.02
CA TYR A 830 62.75 2.97 -23.72
C TYR A 830 61.41 2.81 -23.01
N THR A 831 61.13 1.65 -22.39
CA THR A 831 59.92 1.46 -21.57
C THR A 831 59.94 2.29 -20.29
N LYS A 832 61.11 2.45 -19.65
CA LYS A 832 61.28 3.30 -18.46
C LYS A 832 61.23 4.79 -18.79
N VAL A 833 61.75 5.22 -19.94
CA VAL A 833 61.67 6.60 -20.43
C VAL A 833 60.25 6.95 -20.89
N TYR A 834 59.54 6.00 -21.50
CA TYR A 834 58.12 6.15 -21.86
C TYR A 834 57.22 6.23 -20.62
N LEU A 835 57.41 5.35 -19.61
CA LEU A 835 56.72 5.43 -18.32
C LEU A 835 57.05 6.73 -17.57
N PHE A 836 58.30 7.19 -17.61
CA PHE A 836 58.71 8.43 -16.96
C PHE A 836 58.11 9.69 -17.64
N LEU A 837 58.13 9.78 -18.97
CA LEU A 837 57.47 10.86 -19.71
C LEU A 837 55.95 10.82 -19.56
N TYR A 838 55.36 9.62 -19.49
CA TYR A 838 53.94 9.42 -19.20
C TYR A 838 53.59 9.88 -17.78
N ILE A 839 54.40 9.55 -16.76
CA ILE A 839 54.21 9.98 -15.37
C ILE A 839 54.35 11.50 -15.23
N VAL A 840 55.28 12.15 -15.93
CA VAL A 840 55.43 13.62 -15.93
C VAL A 840 54.23 14.29 -16.61
N LEU A 841 53.72 13.74 -17.71
CA LEU A 841 52.51 14.25 -18.37
C LEU A 841 51.26 14.03 -17.49
N LEU A 842 51.16 12.87 -16.83
CA LEU A 842 50.11 12.55 -15.87
C LEU A 842 50.16 13.46 -14.65
N SER A 843 51.36 13.84 -14.18
CA SER A 843 51.56 14.72 -13.04
C SER A 843 51.11 16.15 -13.35
N ILE A 844 51.31 16.62 -14.59
CA ILE A 844 50.81 17.92 -15.07
C ILE A 844 49.28 17.91 -15.22
N VAL A 845 48.72 16.81 -15.72
CA VAL A 845 47.25 16.61 -15.77
C VAL A 845 46.67 16.46 -14.36
N LEU A 846 47.34 15.76 -13.44
CA LEU A 846 46.98 15.62 -12.03
C LEU A 846 46.99 16.97 -11.32
N PHE A 847 48.03 17.77 -11.52
CA PHE A 847 48.12 19.12 -10.96
C PHE A 847 47.01 20.04 -11.51
N TYR A 848 46.62 19.87 -12.78
CA TYR A 848 45.48 20.56 -13.37
C TYR A 848 44.13 20.06 -12.85
N THR A 849 43.99 18.76 -12.55
CA THR A 849 42.77 18.18 -11.95
C THR A 849 42.65 18.43 -10.45
N ILE A 850 43.76 18.61 -9.72
CA ILE A 850 43.76 18.95 -8.28
C ILE A 850 43.32 20.41 -8.06
N LEU A 851 43.51 21.28 -9.07
CA LEU A 851 42.99 22.66 -9.06
C LEU A 851 41.48 22.75 -9.38
N ILE A 852 40.84 21.63 -9.77
CA ILE A 852 39.39 21.52 -9.95
C ILE A 852 38.85 20.68 -8.80
N GLU A 853 38.19 21.33 -7.85
CA GLU A 853 37.59 20.67 -6.68
C GLU A 853 36.62 19.56 -7.14
N ARG A 854 37.02 18.29 -6.96
CA ARG A 854 36.19 17.10 -7.19
C ARG A 854 35.98 16.39 -5.85
N ARG A 855 34.74 16.35 -5.37
CA ARG A 855 34.33 15.36 -4.36
C ARG A 855 34.10 14.02 -5.06
N ILE A 856 34.81 12.98 -4.63
CA ILE A 856 34.56 11.59 -5.02
C ILE A 856 33.81 10.95 -3.86
N THR A 857 32.68 10.31 -4.15
CA THR A 857 31.92 9.49 -3.18
C THR A 857 32.17 8.03 -3.54
N GLU A 858 32.84 7.30 -2.65
CA GLU A 858 33.15 5.88 -2.83
C GLU A 858 32.22 5.06 -1.92
N THR A 859 31.53 4.07 -2.50
CA THR A 859 30.58 3.23 -1.75
C THR A 859 31.25 1.89 -1.43
N GLN A 860 31.69 1.70 -0.19
CA GLN A 860 32.20 0.41 0.29
C GLN A 860 31.10 -0.39 0.96
N GLN A 861 30.95 -1.67 0.58
CA GLN A 861 30.19 -2.62 1.38
C GLN A 861 31.03 -3.03 2.58
N LEU A 862 30.58 -2.66 3.77
CA LEU A 862 31.22 -3.07 5.02
C LEU A 862 30.62 -4.38 5.47
N HIS A 863 31.48 -5.38 5.68
CA HIS A 863 31.07 -6.74 6.04
C HIS A 863 31.19 -7.01 7.54
N SER A 864 31.75 -6.07 8.32
CA SER A 864 31.84 -6.15 9.78
C SER A 864 31.68 -4.79 10.45
N ILE A 865 31.34 -4.80 11.74
CA ILE A 865 31.17 -3.58 12.56
C ILE A 865 32.53 -2.91 12.86
N ASP A 866 33.61 -3.69 12.93
CA ASP A 866 34.97 -3.20 13.15
C ASP A 866 35.47 -2.38 11.94
N ASP A 867 35.10 -2.79 10.72
CA ASP A 867 35.42 -2.04 9.50
C ASP A 867 34.69 -0.68 9.47
N TYR A 868 33.47 -0.63 10.00
CA TYR A 868 32.68 0.60 10.14
C TYR A 868 33.29 1.55 11.18
N GLU A 869 33.69 1.05 12.35
CA GLU A 869 34.32 1.86 13.39
C GLU A 869 35.67 2.45 12.94
N GLN A 870 36.47 1.71 12.16
CA GLN A 870 37.69 2.26 11.55
C GLN A 870 37.39 3.39 10.57
N LEU A 871 36.38 3.23 9.71
CA LEU A 871 35.97 4.26 8.74
C LEU A 871 35.39 5.51 9.41
N LEU A 872 34.59 5.32 10.46
CA LEU A 872 33.99 6.42 11.22
C LEU A 872 35.06 7.27 11.92
N ASN A 873 36.11 6.63 12.46
CA ASN A 873 37.24 7.31 13.08
C ASN A 873 38.13 8.07 12.07
N LEU A 874 38.14 7.66 10.80
CA LEU A 874 38.94 8.28 9.74
C LEU A 874 38.21 9.45 9.03
N TYR A 875 36.87 9.44 8.97
CA TYR A 875 36.09 10.38 8.12
C TYR A 875 34.81 10.93 8.78
N SER A 876 34.82 11.17 10.10
CA SER A 876 33.62 11.47 10.93
C SER A 876 32.69 12.60 10.45
N ASP A 877 33.18 13.50 9.59
CA ASP A 877 32.45 14.68 9.13
C ASP A 877 31.82 14.54 7.72
N ASP A 878 32.15 13.50 6.95
CA ASP A 878 31.74 13.36 5.53
C ASP A 878 30.97 12.05 5.21
N ILE A 879 30.64 11.21 6.20
CA ILE A 879 29.89 9.96 6.00
C ILE A 879 28.36 10.19 6.03
N SER A 880 27.67 9.70 5.00
CA SER A 880 26.20 9.60 4.92
C SER A 880 25.80 8.14 4.74
N CYS A 881 25.17 7.54 5.75
CA CYS A 881 24.67 6.16 5.70
C CYS A 881 23.16 6.14 5.38
N PRO A 882 22.73 5.82 4.15
CA PRO A 882 21.33 5.51 3.90
C PRO A 882 21.01 4.12 4.47
N CYS A 883 20.12 4.05 5.47
CA CYS A 883 19.60 2.78 5.95
C CYS A 883 18.77 2.11 4.84
N THR A 884 19.23 0.97 4.33
CA THR A 884 18.53 0.18 3.31
C THR A 884 17.44 -0.73 3.87
N TYR A 885 17.37 -0.91 5.19
CA TYR A 885 16.34 -1.71 5.85
C TYR A 885 15.61 -0.87 6.89
N THR A 886 14.31 -0.66 6.68
CA THR A 886 13.40 -0.01 7.65
C THR A 886 12.77 -1.01 8.63
N SER A 887 12.94 -2.31 8.39
CA SER A 887 12.52 -3.39 9.29
C SER A 887 13.33 -4.67 9.03
N ILE A 888 13.78 -5.31 10.09
CA ILE A 888 14.34 -6.67 10.09
C ILE A 888 13.29 -7.60 10.71
N SER A 889 13.05 -8.78 10.13
CA SER A 889 12.18 -9.77 10.79
C SER A 889 12.83 -10.26 12.07
N TYR A 890 12.03 -10.56 13.09
CA TYR A 890 12.51 -11.06 14.38
C TYR A 890 13.46 -12.26 14.22
N ASP A 891 13.15 -13.18 13.31
CA ASP A 891 14.00 -14.34 13.04
C ASP A 891 15.38 -13.96 12.48
N LYS A 892 15.46 -12.93 11.61
CA LYS A 892 16.74 -12.42 11.10
C LYS A 892 17.54 -11.70 12.18
N PHE A 893 16.86 -10.93 13.03
CA PHE A 893 17.46 -10.25 14.19
C PHE A 893 18.10 -11.26 15.15
N ILE A 894 17.44 -12.38 15.40
CA ILE A 894 17.93 -13.48 16.26
C ILE A 894 19.15 -14.18 15.62
N THR A 895 19.14 -14.41 14.31
CA THR A 895 20.20 -15.20 13.66
C THR A 895 21.49 -14.44 13.34
N GLU A 896 21.42 -13.13 13.05
CA GLU A 896 22.61 -12.36 12.64
C GLU A 896 23.42 -11.79 13.82
N LEU A 897 22.85 -11.69 15.02
CA LEU A 897 23.48 -11.03 16.19
C LEU A 897 24.17 -11.96 17.21
N GLN A 898 24.32 -13.27 16.93
CA GLN A 898 24.89 -14.28 17.85
C GLN A 898 24.48 -14.05 19.33
N VAL A 899 23.27 -14.51 19.67
CA VAL A 899 22.58 -14.29 20.95
C VAL A 899 23.40 -14.65 22.21
N SER A 900 24.42 -15.53 22.13
CA SER A 900 25.24 -15.87 23.30
C SER A 900 26.10 -14.71 23.80
N SER A 901 26.62 -13.83 22.93
CA SER A 901 27.39 -12.65 23.37
C SER A 901 26.51 -11.50 23.87
N PHE A 902 25.22 -11.50 23.53
CA PHE A 902 24.28 -10.45 23.91
C PHE A 902 23.78 -10.63 25.35
N HIS A 903 23.64 -11.87 25.81
CA HIS A 903 23.30 -12.16 27.20
C HIS A 903 24.45 -11.84 28.16
N ASP A 904 25.70 -12.17 27.80
CA ASP A 904 26.87 -11.87 28.64
C ASP A 904 27.12 -10.35 28.79
N ALA A 905 26.73 -9.55 27.80
CA ALA A 905 26.88 -8.09 27.83
C ALA A 905 25.83 -7.36 28.70
N CYS A 906 24.71 -8.01 29.01
CA CYS A 906 23.67 -7.47 29.88
C CYS A 906 24.03 -7.54 31.37
N ASP A 907 24.88 -8.48 31.76
CA ASP A 907 25.31 -8.63 33.17
C ASP A 907 26.51 -7.74 33.52
N ASP A 908 27.31 -7.31 32.54
CA ASP A 908 28.62 -6.73 32.82
C ASP A 908 28.76 -5.25 32.40
N LYS A 909 27.77 -4.40 32.74
CA LYS A 909 27.78 -2.91 32.66
C LYS A 909 28.37 -2.24 31.38
N ARG A 910 28.64 -2.98 30.31
CA ARG A 910 29.24 -2.51 29.05
C ARG A 910 28.24 -1.76 28.17
N LEU A 911 26.95 -1.92 28.42
CA LEU A 911 25.89 -1.23 27.68
C LEU A 911 25.96 0.30 27.82
N TYR A 912 26.47 0.80 28.96
CA TYR A 912 26.60 2.24 29.20
C TYR A 912 27.68 2.88 28.30
N THR A 913 28.71 2.12 27.93
CA THR A 913 29.78 2.59 27.04
C THR A 913 29.34 2.60 25.57
N ILE A 914 28.54 1.61 25.15
CA ILE A 914 27.98 1.55 23.79
C ILE A 914 26.94 2.66 23.57
N LEU A 915 26.10 2.94 24.58
CA LEU A 915 25.07 4.00 24.49
C LEU A 915 25.64 5.42 24.61
N THR A 916 26.82 5.61 25.21
CA THR A 916 27.46 6.94 25.27
C THR A 916 28.23 7.31 24.01
N MET A 917 28.67 6.35 23.19
CA MET A 917 29.28 6.62 21.89
C MET A 917 28.28 7.08 20.81
N CYS A 918 27.00 6.74 20.93
CA CYS A 918 25.93 7.22 20.02
C CYS A 918 25.40 8.63 20.35
N LYS A 919 25.98 9.34 21.32
CA LYS A 919 25.50 10.66 21.76
C LYS A 919 26.07 11.84 20.97
N TYR A 920 26.88 11.58 19.94
CA TYR A 920 27.51 12.61 19.09
C TYR A 920 26.92 12.68 17.67
N LYS A 921 25.58 12.83 17.58
CA LYS A 921 24.84 13.61 16.56
C LYS A 921 23.35 13.36 16.79
N ASP A 922 22.57 14.43 16.83
CA ASP A 922 21.15 14.48 17.22
C ASP A 922 20.22 13.47 16.52
N VAL A 923 20.15 12.24 17.06
CA VAL A 923 19.09 11.28 16.78
C VAL A 923 18.66 10.63 18.11
N SER A 924 17.54 11.08 18.64
CA SER A 924 16.90 10.45 19.79
C SER A 924 16.12 9.21 19.36
N PHE A 925 16.61 8.02 19.68
CA PHE A 925 15.78 6.81 19.68
C PHE A 925 15.15 6.64 21.07
N THR A 926 13.82 6.71 21.14
CA THR A 926 13.07 6.31 22.33
C THR A 926 12.54 4.91 22.08
N ILE A 927 13.15 3.90 22.71
CA ILE A 927 12.62 2.53 22.74
C ILE A 927 11.79 2.40 24.03
N CYS A 928 10.47 2.34 23.88
CA CYS A 928 9.59 1.89 24.95
C CYS A 928 9.63 0.35 25.01
N LEU A 929 10.24 -0.19 26.05
CA LEU A 929 10.01 -1.57 26.49
C LEU A 929 8.91 -1.54 27.56
N SER A 930 7.67 -1.81 27.19
CA SER A 930 6.68 -2.31 28.14
C SER A 930 6.74 -3.84 28.14
N LYS A 931 6.95 -4.41 29.33
CA LYS A 931 6.75 -5.82 29.65
C LYS A 931 5.49 -6.39 28.98
N ILE A 932 5.64 -7.52 28.29
CA ILE A 932 4.72 -8.66 28.35
C ILE A 932 5.57 -9.87 28.73
#